data_AF-A0A1Y1MKH7-F1
#
_entry.id   AF-A0A1Y1MKH7-F1
#
_cell.length_a   1.000
_cell.length_b   1.000
_cell.length_c   1.000
_cell.angle_alpha   90.00
_cell.angle_beta   90.00
_cell.angle_gamma   90.00
#
_symmetry.space_group_name_H-M   'P 1'
#
loop_
_entity.id
_entity.type
_entity.pdbx_description
1 polymer ?
#
loop_
_entity_poly.entity_id
_entity_poly.type
_entity_poly.pdbx_seq_one_letter_code
_entity_poly.pdbx_strand_id
1 'polypeptide(L)'
;MPSSLLFSINNEGRVHTLSTSGSLWRELPYVGQEFKKLSAVPHFLWALGGDHQVYVYVHGLDIPIRVREESYENERWIPIEGFTSRLLPTDRYHYSSADGTVDRPTDKIRLPSMAWQWEGDWQLELTLMGQPLDHNGWTYAVDFPSQYYPKKQWSSCVRRRLWVRSRRYSAMNSWCAIAPLHKDATTEPFIDISVGGNNVVGVDPGTMLVWAVTSHNRVMFRTGVSAKSPEGAKWNSILVPPGCEINQISVGATGLVWASLLDGRALVRIGVTRDSLPGESWVEIRGPVERSRILHISVGTCAVWAVTQDKQVWFRKGVKGEGAGVSEELAAGSGWVEMVGRMSMVSVAANDQVWGVGADDRVIYFRAGVTLADLTGKRWRALHAPQQVSRASSNASLNRDKFHRSCNSLNQRPHSISETTAGIAEWEEQSHSAPTAPTSLPVGEVTGKHFETQLKNPKAWSPVRSVGSVVGTEAHPETDDSIWQADDFGNSSIFYTEDEELCWAELETSWGWVEAGACMLDPSQLPNWFIEANTLHQAELEQPWRLQILDNLKKRVPAVEMYAHYPTAVDTTSWMQSSEARVCLNPANSGSVFIECILQLEWVHTNGVVTILNLEGAATMHQFSVTDITCVQCCSELGCPRLAVHTPHLPPYCIKFQFSSDSQLEEWQTHLIFVCGQVHSIAGNFIIA
;
A
#
# COMPACT_ATOMS: atom_id res chain seq x y z
N MET A 1 14.39 6.75 5.59
CA MET A 1 13.02 6.82 6.15
C MET A 1 12.47 5.40 6.30
N PRO A 2 11.57 5.11 7.26
CA PRO A 2 10.87 3.83 7.28
C PRO A 2 10.10 3.62 5.98
N SER A 3 9.97 2.37 5.53
CA SER A 3 9.23 2.02 4.32
C SER A 3 7.77 2.46 4.45
N SER A 4 7.26 3.16 3.44
CA SER A 4 5.84 3.55 3.34
C SER A 4 5.20 2.92 2.11
N LEU A 5 3.88 2.97 2.00
CA LEU A 5 3.13 2.28 0.95
C LEU A 5 2.29 3.26 0.13
N LEU A 6 2.40 3.14 -1.19
CA LEU A 6 1.45 3.67 -2.14
C LEU A 6 0.41 2.59 -2.46
N PHE A 7 -0.87 2.95 -2.47
CA PHE A 7 -1.95 2.04 -2.81
C PHE A 7 -2.60 2.44 -4.13
N SER A 8 -3.13 1.46 -4.85
CA SER A 8 -3.85 1.72 -6.10
C SER A 8 -4.90 0.65 -6.37
N ILE A 9 -5.89 1.00 -7.19
CA ILE A 9 -6.90 0.06 -7.68
C ILE A 9 -6.75 -0.03 -9.20
N ASN A 10 -6.67 -1.25 -9.73
CA ASN A 10 -6.72 -1.49 -11.18
C ASN A 10 -8.18 -1.43 -11.70
N ASN A 11 -8.38 -1.60 -13.01
CA ASN A 11 -9.73 -1.60 -13.60
C ASN A 11 -10.64 -2.76 -13.14
N GLU A 12 -10.10 -3.79 -12.51
CA GLU A 12 -10.84 -4.95 -11.98
C GLU A 12 -11.24 -4.77 -10.52
N GLY A 13 -10.95 -3.61 -9.91
CA GLY A 13 -11.24 -3.37 -8.50
C GLY A 13 -10.26 -4.07 -7.55
N ARG A 14 -9.12 -4.58 -8.04
CA ARG A 14 -8.06 -5.20 -7.22
C ARG A 14 -7.14 -4.16 -6.64
N VAL A 15 -6.78 -4.34 -5.37
CA VAL A 15 -5.92 -3.42 -4.63
C VAL A 15 -4.47 -3.87 -4.74
N HIS A 16 -3.61 -2.96 -5.17
CA HIS A 16 -2.17 -3.16 -5.27
C HIS A 16 -1.44 -2.24 -4.30
N THR A 17 -0.28 -2.71 -3.84
CA THR A 17 0.62 -1.98 -2.95
C THR A 17 1.98 -1.83 -3.59
N LEU A 18 2.58 -0.66 -3.45
CA LEU A 18 3.95 -0.37 -3.87
C LEU A 18 4.70 0.23 -2.69
N SER A 19 5.72 -0.47 -2.22
CA SER A 19 6.52 -0.05 -1.07
C SER A 19 7.67 0.85 -1.50
N THR A 20 7.90 1.96 -0.80
CA THR A 20 8.99 2.90 -1.11
C THR A 20 10.39 2.29 -1.05
N SER A 21 10.57 1.15 -0.37
CA SER A 21 11.80 0.37 -0.35
C SER A 21 11.82 -0.77 -1.38
N GLY A 22 10.72 -0.98 -2.10
CA GLY A 22 10.58 -1.99 -3.16
C GLY A 22 10.46 -1.35 -4.54
N SER A 23 10.47 -2.19 -5.57
CA SER A 23 10.41 -1.77 -6.98
C SER A 23 9.20 -2.29 -7.73
N LEU A 24 8.32 -3.07 -7.09
CA LEU A 24 7.25 -3.82 -7.78
C LEU A 24 5.90 -3.69 -7.08
N TRP A 25 4.84 -3.65 -7.89
CA TRP A 25 3.46 -3.70 -7.40
C TRP A 25 3.13 -5.11 -6.92
N ARG A 26 2.55 -5.20 -5.72
CA ARG A 26 2.04 -6.43 -5.11
C ARG A 26 0.53 -6.33 -4.90
N GLU A 27 -0.22 -7.27 -5.48
CA GLU A 27 -1.65 -7.39 -5.24
C GLU A 27 -1.90 -7.83 -3.77
N LEU A 28 -2.84 -7.18 -3.09
CA LEU A 28 -3.35 -7.68 -1.82
C LEU A 28 -4.15 -8.97 -2.06
N PRO A 29 -4.13 -9.94 -1.12
CA PRO A 29 -4.86 -11.19 -1.28
C PRO A 29 -6.32 -10.96 -1.66
N TYR A 30 -6.76 -11.55 -2.78
CA TYR A 30 -8.15 -11.43 -3.21
C TYR A 30 -9.06 -12.27 -2.33
N VAL A 31 -10.07 -11.62 -1.78
CA VAL A 31 -11.03 -12.21 -0.84
C VAL A 31 -12.45 -12.29 -1.41
N GLY A 32 -12.60 -12.18 -2.73
CA GLY A 32 -13.92 -12.11 -3.38
C GLY A 32 -14.56 -10.72 -3.34
N GLN A 33 -13.81 -9.70 -2.90
CA GLN A 33 -14.28 -8.31 -2.80
C GLN A 33 -13.49 -7.42 -3.74
N GLU A 34 -14.20 -6.66 -4.55
CA GLU A 34 -13.66 -5.60 -5.40
C GLU A 34 -13.86 -4.24 -4.73
N PHE A 35 -12.96 -3.30 -4.97
CA PHE A 35 -13.00 -1.97 -4.36
C PHE A 35 -13.09 -0.86 -5.42
N LYS A 36 -13.82 0.19 -5.08
CA LYS A 36 -14.03 1.37 -5.93
C LYS A 36 -13.15 2.55 -5.53
N LYS A 37 -12.90 2.70 -4.22
CA LYS A 37 -12.15 3.83 -3.66
C LYS A 37 -11.33 3.38 -2.46
N LEU A 38 -10.18 4.02 -2.28
CA LEU A 38 -9.28 3.84 -1.14
C LEU A 38 -9.01 5.19 -0.49
N SER A 39 -8.86 5.19 0.83
CA SER A 39 -8.27 6.29 1.59
C SER A 39 -7.39 5.71 2.68
N ALA A 40 -6.17 6.22 2.82
CA ALA A 40 -5.17 5.60 3.68
C ALA A 40 -4.47 6.62 4.58
N VAL A 41 -4.20 6.20 5.80
CA VAL A 41 -3.18 6.80 6.67
C VAL A 41 -2.17 5.69 7.01
N PRO A 42 -0.98 6.01 7.55
CA PRO A 42 -0.01 4.98 7.91
C PRO A 42 -0.66 3.85 8.73
N HIS A 43 -0.50 2.60 8.28
CA HIS A 43 -1.02 1.35 8.86
C HIS A 43 -2.53 1.08 8.73
N PHE A 44 -3.34 2.06 8.30
CA PHE A 44 -4.79 1.91 8.23
C PHE A 44 -5.31 2.33 6.86
N LEU A 45 -5.86 1.36 6.14
CA LEU A 45 -6.46 1.54 4.81
C LEU A 45 -7.97 1.38 4.93
N TRP A 46 -8.72 2.42 4.58
CA TRP A 46 -10.16 2.40 4.46
C TRP A 46 -10.56 2.29 2.99
N ALA A 47 -11.58 1.50 2.70
CA ALA A 47 -11.99 1.24 1.33
C ALA A 47 -13.52 1.19 1.20
N LEU A 48 -14.00 1.61 0.02
CA LEU A 48 -15.39 1.45 -0.39
C LEU A 48 -15.47 0.28 -1.37
N GLY A 49 -16.19 -0.77 -0.98
CA GLY A 49 -16.39 -1.96 -1.79
C GLY A 49 -17.31 -1.72 -2.99
N GLY A 50 -17.21 -2.61 -3.99
CA GLY A 50 -18.14 -2.69 -5.11
C GLY A 50 -19.59 -2.89 -4.67
N ASP A 51 -19.78 -3.53 -3.52
CA ASP A 51 -21.04 -3.76 -2.80
C ASP A 51 -21.56 -2.54 -2.02
N HIS A 52 -20.88 -1.39 -2.14
CA HIS A 52 -21.19 -0.14 -1.44
C HIS A 52 -21.06 -0.19 0.09
N GLN A 53 -20.35 -1.18 0.62
CA GLN A 53 -19.99 -1.25 2.04
C GLN A 53 -18.60 -0.68 2.29
N VAL A 54 -18.37 -0.27 3.54
CA VAL A 54 -17.08 0.29 3.98
C VAL A 54 -16.28 -0.80 4.66
N TYR A 55 -14.99 -0.87 4.34
CA TYR A 55 -14.05 -1.84 4.90
C TYR A 55 -12.82 -1.12 5.47
N VAL A 56 -12.22 -1.72 6.50
CA VAL A 56 -10.91 -1.31 7.04
C VAL A 56 -9.92 -2.46 6.93
N TYR A 57 -8.68 -2.15 6.58
CA TYR A 57 -7.55 -3.07 6.50
C TYR A 57 -6.39 -2.50 7.32
N VAL A 58 -5.96 -3.26 8.32
CA VAL A 58 -4.88 -2.87 9.24
C VAL A 58 -3.62 -3.63 8.88
N HIS A 59 -2.49 -2.93 8.68
CA HIS A 59 -1.26 -3.55 8.18
C HIS A 59 0.02 -2.96 8.79
N GLY A 60 1.10 -3.72 8.72
CA GLY A 60 2.46 -3.24 9.03
C GLY A 60 2.65 -2.75 10.47
N LEU A 61 1.83 -3.21 11.43
CA LEU A 61 2.04 -2.96 12.85
C LEU A 61 2.89 -4.09 13.44
N ASP A 62 4.00 -3.75 14.08
CA ASP A 62 4.89 -4.72 14.74
C ASP A 62 4.24 -5.34 15.98
N ILE A 63 3.44 -4.54 16.68
CA ILE A 63 2.74 -4.92 17.91
C ILE A 63 1.25 -5.12 17.57
N PRO A 64 0.70 -6.33 17.77
CA PRO A 64 -0.73 -6.56 17.60
C PRO A 64 -1.56 -5.65 18.49
N ILE A 65 -2.69 -5.18 17.97
CA ILE A 65 -3.60 -4.34 18.74
C ILE A 65 -4.23 -5.17 19.86
N ARG A 66 -3.98 -4.76 21.11
CA ARG A 66 -4.54 -5.36 22.31
C ARG A 66 -5.16 -4.27 23.17
N VAL A 67 -6.34 -4.57 23.73
CA VAL A 67 -7.06 -3.70 24.64
C VAL A 67 -7.34 -4.45 25.92
N ARG A 68 -6.92 -3.88 27.05
CA ARG A 68 -7.22 -4.39 28.39
C ARG A 68 -8.60 -3.87 28.81
N GLU A 69 -9.51 -4.79 29.07
CA GLU A 69 -10.81 -4.51 29.64
C GLU A 69 -10.74 -4.66 31.16
N GLU A 70 -11.45 -3.78 31.87
CA GLU A 70 -11.43 -3.67 33.32
C GLU A 70 -12.86 -3.63 33.88
N SER A 71 -13.04 -4.30 35.01
CA SER A 71 -14.26 -4.29 35.82
C SER A 71 -13.89 -4.33 37.30
N TYR A 72 -14.35 -3.34 38.07
CA TYR A 72 -14.14 -3.28 39.50
C TYR A 72 -15.31 -3.91 40.23
N GLU A 73 -15.08 -4.95 41.00
CA GLU A 73 -16.09 -5.53 41.88
C GLU A 73 -16.03 -4.85 43.23
N ASN A 74 -17.17 -4.32 43.68
CA ASN A 74 -17.33 -3.47 44.85
C ASN A 74 -18.19 -4.13 45.91
N GLU A 75 -17.78 -4.01 47.17
CA GLU A 75 -18.53 -4.49 48.32
C GLU A 75 -18.48 -3.49 49.49
N ARG A 76 -19.56 -3.46 50.27
CA ARG A 76 -19.68 -2.61 51.47
C ARG A 76 -19.68 -3.47 52.73
N TRP A 77 -19.04 -2.95 53.78
CA TRP A 77 -19.10 -3.52 55.11
C TRP A 77 -20.44 -3.21 55.77
N ILE A 78 -21.15 -4.25 56.18
CA ILE A 78 -22.37 -4.17 56.98
C ILE A 78 -22.08 -4.80 58.36
N PRO A 79 -22.44 -4.14 59.48
CA PRO A 79 -22.32 -4.75 60.80
C PRO A 79 -22.99 -6.13 60.83
N ILE A 80 -22.34 -7.12 61.43
CA ILE A 80 -22.76 -8.54 61.52
C ILE A 80 -22.52 -9.35 60.22
N GLU A 81 -22.81 -8.83 59.04
CA GLU A 81 -22.66 -9.56 57.77
C GLU A 81 -21.24 -9.48 57.17
N GLY A 82 -20.46 -8.46 57.56
CA GLY A 82 -19.14 -8.22 56.98
C GLY A 82 -19.22 -7.54 55.60
N PHE A 83 -18.25 -7.80 54.72
CA PHE A 83 -18.28 -7.25 53.37
C PHE A 83 -19.26 -8.03 52.49
N THR A 84 -20.15 -7.32 51.80
CA THR A 84 -21.23 -7.90 51.00
C THR A 84 -21.50 -7.08 49.74
N SER A 85 -22.10 -7.72 48.74
CA SER A 85 -22.59 -7.10 47.50
C SER A 85 -23.86 -6.27 47.69
N ARG A 86 -24.43 -6.25 48.90
CA ARG A 86 -25.55 -5.35 49.27
C ARG A 86 -25.02 -3.93 49.46
N LEU A 87 -25.23 -3.11 48.44
CA LEU A 87 -24.77 -1.72 48.39
C LEU A 87 -25.91 -0.77 48.72
N LEU A 88 -25.57 0.40 49.28
CA LEU A 88 -26.52 1.47 49.55
C LEU A 88 -26.94 2.15 48.23
N PRO A 89 -28.11 2.81 48.17
CA PRO A 89 -28.56 3.49 46.94
C PRO A 89 -27.60 4.55 46.39
N THR A 90 -26.75 5.13 47.26
CA THR A 90 -25.75 6.14 46.89
C THR A 90 -24.38 5.55 46.57
N ASP A 91 -24.23 4.23 46.70
CA ASP A 91 -22.96 3.55 46.43
C ASP A 91 -22.72 3.37 44.94
N ARG A 92 -21.48 3.00 44.62
CA ARG A 92 -21.09 2.56 43.28
C ARG A 92 -21.79 1.24 42.93
N TYR A 93 -21.89 0.93 41.64
CA TYR A 93 -22.42 -0.36 41.20
C TYR A 93 -21.58 -1.53 41.73
N HIS A 94 -22.21 -2.70 41.93
CA HIS A 94 -21.50 -3.89 42.41
C HIS A 94 -20.36 -4.31 41.48
N TYR A 95 -20.54 -4.14 40.17
CA TYR A 95 -19.44 -4.12 39.22
C TYR A 95 -19.42 -2.78 38.51
N SER A 96 -18.26 -2.13 38.45
CA SER A 96 -18.18 -0.77 37.95
C SER A 96 -16.95 -0.46 37.11
N SER A 97 -17.00 0.69 36.45
CA SER A 97 -15.80 1.40 35.97
C SER A 97 -14.88 1.80 37.13
N ALA A 98 -13.64 2.21 36.82
CA ALA A 98 -12.64 2.60 37.81
C ALA A 98 -13.07 3.75 38.73
N ASP A 99 -13.84 4.70 38.18
CA ASP A 99 -14.45 5.82 38.88
C ASP A 99 -15.78 5.47 39.55
N GLY A 100 -16.31 4.26 39.33
CA GLY A 100 -17.50 3.71 39.95
C GLY A 100 -18.85 4.18 39.40
N THR A 101 -18.85 4.98 38.33
CA THR A 101 -20.05 5.67 37.83
C THR A 101 -20.88 4.85 36.84
N VAL A 102 -20.29 3.81 36.24
CA VAL A 102 -20.94 2.99 35.21
C VAL A 102 -21.03 1.54 35.67
N ASP A 103 -22.21 0.92 35.58
CA ASP A 103 -22.41 -0.53 35.78
C ASP A 103 -21.64 -1.31 34.71
N ARG A 104 -20.65 -2.12 35.11
CA ARG A 104 -19.77 -2.87 34.18
C ARG A 104 -19.51 -4.29 34.66
N PRO A 105 -20.53 -5.15 34.79
CA PRO A 105 -20.32 -6.53 35.19
C PRO A 105 -19.64 -7.33 34.07
N THR A 106 -18.77 -8.27 34.45
CA THR A 106 -17.88 -8.99 33.53
C THR A 106 -18.62 -9.81 32.48
N ASP A 107 -19.83 -10.25 32.81
CA ASP A 107 -20.75 -10.99 31.94
C ASP A 107 -21.51 -10.11 30.95
N LYS A 108 -21.53 -8.77 31.11
CA LYS A 108 -22.12 -7.83 30.12
C LYS A 108 -21.09 -7.22 29.18
N ILE A 109 -19.79 -7.35 29.48
CA ILE A 109 -18.73 -6.87 28.61
C ILE A 109 -18.63 -7.81 27.39
N ARG A 110 -18.85 -7.24 26.20
CA ARG A 110 -18.84 -7.95 24.92
C ARG A 110 -17.75 -7.38 24.03
N LEU A 111 -17.26 -8.23 23.12
CA LEU A 111 -16.36 -7.78 22.05
C LEU A 111 -17.13 -6.85 21.11
N PRO A 112 -16.52 -5.75 20.62
CA PRO A 112 -17.26 -4.80 19.79
C PRO A 112 -17.69 -5.38 18.44
N SER A 113 -16.89 -6.31 17.90
CA SER A 113 -17.19 -6.98 16.65
C SER A 113 -16.51 -8.35 16.57
N MET A 114 -16.85 -9.11 15.52
CA MET A 114 -16.20 -10.39 15.22
C MET A 114 -14.70 -10.26 14.93
N ALA A 115 -14.21 -9.06 14.57
CA ALA A 115 -12.79 -8.83 14.34
C ALA A 115 -11.95 -8.89 15.63
N TRP A 116 -12.59 -8.95 16.80
CA TRP A 116 -11.92 -9.08 18.08
C TRP A 116 -12.06 -10.51 18.63
N GLN A 117 -11.07 -10.91 19.42
CA GLN A 117 -11.08 -12.15 20.18
C GLN A 117 -10.61 -11.88 21.60
N TRP A 118 -11.20 -12.58 22.57
CA TRP A 118 -10.69 -12.58 23.94
C TRP A 118 -9.36 -13.32 24.00
N GLU A 119 -8.44 -12.79 24.79
CA GLU A 119 -7.15 -13.40 25.11
C GLU A 119 -7.20 -13.84 26.57
N GLY A 120 -7.38 -15.14 26.79
CA GLY A 120 -7.56 -15.71 28.13
C GLY A 120 -8.94 -15.42 28.74
N ASP A 121 -9.09 -15.82 29.99
CA ASP A 121 -10.28 -15.55 30.81
C ASP A 121 -10.10 -14.32 31.69
N TRP A 122 -11.17 -13.92 32.38
CA TRP A 122 -11.09 -12.87 33.39
C TRP A 122 -10.15 -13.29 34.53
N GLN A 123 -9.19 -12.43 34.85
CA GLN A 123 -8.21 -12.64 35.90
C GLN A 123 -8.30 -11.51 36.93
N LEU A 124 -7.94 -11.83 38.17
CA LEU A 124 -7.81 -10.83 39.22
C LEU A 124 -6.45 -10.13 39.10
N GLU A 125 -6.47 -8.80 39.14
CA GLU A 125 -5.26 -8.02 39.34
C GLU A 125 -4.80 -8.21 40.80
N LEU A 126 -3.66 -8.86 40.97
CA LEU A 126 -3.07 -9.14 42.29
C LEU A 126 -2.00 -8.12 42.68
N THR A 127 -2.01 -6.94 42.06
CA THR A 127 -1.04 -5.89 42.28
C THR A 127 -1.71 -4.51 42.40
N LEU A 128 -1.33 -3.74 43.41
CA LEU A 128 -1.75 -2.35 43.58
C LEU A 128 -0.51 -1.48 43.71
N MET A 129 -0.26 -0.61 42.72
CA MET A 129 0.90 0.29 42.69
C MET A 129 2.25 -0.44 42.90
N GLY A 130 2.38 -1.65 42.32
CA GLY A 130 3.56 -2.50 42.44
C GLY A 130 3.64 -3.32 43.74
N GLN A 131 2.70 -3.16 44.67
CA GLN A 131 2.61 -3.99 45.88
C GLN A 131 1.73 -5.23 45.61
N PRO A 132 2.15 -6.44 46.02
CA PRO A 132 1.33 -7.63 45.89
C PRO A 132 0.11 -7.55 46.81
N LEU A 133 -1.04 -7.91 46.28
CA LEU A 133 -2.30 -8.09 46.99
C LEU A 133 -2.41 -9.53 47.51
N ASP A 134 -3.46 -9.78 48.31
CA ASP A 134 -3.82 -11.14 48.68
C ASP A 134 -4.28 -11.94 47.44
N HIS A 135 -4.40 -13.27 47.58
CA HIS A 135 -4.84 -14.15 46.50
C HIS A 135 -6.23 -13.80 45.92
N ASN A 136 -7.01 -12.98 46.64
CA ASN A 136 -8.35 -12.55 46.26
C ASN A 136 -8.38 -11.15 45.61
N GLY A 137 -7.25 -10.44 45.57
CA GLY A 137 -7.10 -9.14 44.92
C GLY A 137 -7.87 -8.00 45.60
N TRP A 138 -8.24 -8.13 46.88
CA TRP A 138 -9.05 -7.12 47.55
C TRP A 138 -8.22 -5.90 47.97
N THR A 139 -8.79 -4.72 47.76
CA THR A 139 -8.28 -3.44 48.22
C THR A 139 -9.33 -2.75 49.07
N TYR A 140 -8.92 -1.96 50.06
CA TYR A 140 -9.80 -1.46 51.12
C TYR A 140 -9.74 0.05 51.25
N ALA A 141 -10.88 0.69 51.51
CA ALA A 141 -10.96 2.13 51.74
C ALA A 141 -12.01 2.46 52.82
N VAL A 142 -11.97 3.70 53.34
CA VAL A 142 -12.97 4.20 54.30
C VAL A 142 -14.32 4.42 53.61
N ASP A 143 -14.32 4.86 52.36
CA ASP A 143 -15.52 4.97 51.52
C ASP A 143 -15.12 4.93 50.03
N PHE A 144 -16.08 4.75 49.11
CA PHE A 144 -15.80 4.54 47.68
C PHE A 144 -14.95 5.61 47.00
N PRO A 145 -15.13 6.92 47.29
CA PRO A 145 -14.30 7.98 46.71
C PRO A 145 -12.89 8.10 47.34
N SER A 146 -12.63 7.37 48.42
CA SER A 146 -11.37 7.45 49.17
C SER A 146 -10.26 6.64 48.50
N GLN A 147 -9.01 6.89 48.93
CA GLN A 147 -7.86 6.11 48.50
C GLN A 147 -7.95 4.67 49.04
N TYR A 148 -7.58 3.70 48.19
CA TYR A 148 -7.59 2.28 48.49
C TYR A 148 -6.21 1.78 48.93
N TYR A 149 -6.19 0.85 49.87
CA TYR A 149 -5.00 0.24 50.46
C TYR A 149 -5.03 -1.28 50.34
N PRO A 150 -3.87 -1.96 50.24
CA PRO A 150 -3.80 -3.42 50.14
C PRO A 150 -4.33 -4.17 51.37
N LYS A 151 -4.22 -3.58 52.56
CA LYS A 151 -4.58 -4.23 53.83
C LYS A 151 -5.82 -3.59 54.43
N LYS A 152 -6.72 -4.43 54.93
CA LYS A 152 -7.90 -4.00 55.69
C LYS A 152 -7.47 -3.24 56.96
N GLN A 153 -8.06 -2.07 57.16
CA GLN A 153 -7.91 -1.28 58.38
C GLN A 153 -9.22 -1.32 59.19
N TRP A 154 -9.18 -0.90 60.45
CA TRP A 154 -10.38 -0.86 61.30
C TRP A 154 -11.44 0.12 60.78
N SER A 155 -11.02 1.14 60.04
CA SER A 155 -11.87 2.15 59.41
C SER A 155 -12.32 1.77 57.99
N SER A 156 -11.95 0.59 57.48
CA SER A 156 -12.30 0.16 56.12
C SER A 156 -13.76 -0.26 56.03
N CYS A 157 -14.60 0.61 55.45
CA CYS A 157 -16.03 0.34 55.27
C CYS A 157 -16.37 -0.14 53.86
N VAL A 158 -15.45 -0.04 52.90
CA VAL A 158 -15.63 -0.55 51.54
C VAL A 158 -14.40 -1.33 51.07
N ARG A 159 -14.63 -2.26 50.15
CA ARG A 159 -13.55 -2.95 49.44
C ARG A 159 -13.86 -3.04 47.96
N ARG A 160 -12.82 -3.11 47.14
CA ARG A 160 -12.94 -3.43 45.71
C ARG A 160 -11.80 -4.31 45.22
N ARG A 161 -12.06 -5.14 44.22
CA ARG A 161 -11.05 -5.90 43.47
C ARG A 161 -11.20 -5.66 41.97
N LEU A 162 -10.09 -5.75 41.24
CA LEU A 162 -10.05 -5.45 39.82
C LEU A 162 -9.99 -6.74 39.01
N TRP A 163 -11.02 -6.97 38.20
CA TRP A 163 -11.05 -8.00 37.17
C TRP A 163 -10.55 -7.43 35.85
N VAL A 164 -9.62 -8.14 35.23
CA VAL A 164 -9.01 -7.74 33.96
C VAL A 164 -9.09 -8.88 32.95
N ARG A 165 -9.33 -8.52 31.70
CA ARG A 165 -9.28 -9.44 30.57
C ARG A 165 -8.79 -8.68 29.35
N SER A 166 -7.95 -9.31 28.54
CA SER A 166 -7.44 -8.67 27.33
C SER A 166 -8.24 -9.14 26.11
N ARG A 167 -8.47 -8.24 25.16
CA ARG A 167 -8.97 -8.59 23.82
C ARG A 167 -7.96 -8.16 22.77
N ARG A 168 -7.83 -8.99 21.73
CA ARG A 168 -6.89 -8.79 20.61
C ARG A 168 -7.66 -8.59 19.31
N TYR A 169 -7.20 -7.63 18.51
CA TYR A 169 -7.70 -7.45 17.15
C TYR A 169 -7.13 -8.54 16.25
N SER A 170 -8.01 -9.36 15.66
CA SER A 170 -7.66 -10.56 14.91
C SER A 170 -7.75 -10.38 13.39
N ALA A 171 -8.34 -9.28 12.91
CA ALA A 171 -8.44 -8.96 11.48
C ALA A 171 -7.21 -8.20 10.92
N MET A 172 -6.02 -8.41 11.50
CA MET A 172 -4.78 -7.84 10.96
C MET A 172 -4.47 -8.45 9.59
N ASN A 173 -4.02 -7.63 8.64
CA ASN A 173 -3.73 -8.01 7.26
C ASN A 173 -4.93 -8.67 6.52
N SER A 174 -6.16 -8.39 6.95
CA SER A 174 -7.40 -8.86 6.34
C SER A 174 -8.43 -7.73 6.30
N TRP A 175 -9.36 -7.80 5.35
CA TRP A 175 -10.45 -6.83 5.24
C TRP A 175 -11.50 -7.09 6.32
N CYS A 176 -11.80 -6.06 7.10
CA CYS A 176 -12.86 -6.05 8.10
C CYS A 176 -13.97 -5.11 7.61
N ALA A 177 -15.18 -5.65 7.36
CA ALA A 177 -16.29 -4.78 7.00
C ALA A 177 -16.78 -3.99 8.22
N ILE A 178 -17.23 -2.77 7.97
CA ILE A 178 -17.74 -1.84 8.95
C ILE A 178 -19.27 -1.89 8.92
N ALA A 179 -19.88 -1.84 10.10
CA ALA A 179 -21.33 -1.88 10.22
C ALA A 179 -22.00 -0.81 9.32
N PRO A 180 -22.96 -1.21 8.46
CA PRO A 180 -23.72 -0.29 7.61
C PRO A 180 -24.67 0.57 8.45
N LEU A 181 -25.28 1.58 7.82
CA LEU A 181 -26.25 2.48 8.48
C LEU A 181 -27.57 1.79 8.78
N HIS A 182 -27.99 0.88 7.91
CA HIS A 182 -29.26 0.15 7.99
C HIS A 182 -28.99 -1.36 7.99
N LYS A 183 -29.99 -2.15 8.38
CA LYS A 183 -29.91 -3.62 8.34
C LYS A 183 -29.64 -4.13 6.92
N ASP A 184 -30.26 -3.48 5.94
CA ASP A 184 -29.96 -3.67 4.52
C ASP A 184 -29.04 -2.55 4.04
N ALA A 185 -27.80 -2.91 3.68
CA ALA A 185 -26.79 -1.97 3.22
C ALA A 185 -27.19 -1.26 1.90
N THR A 186 -28.11 -1.82 1.13
CA THR A 186 -28.56 -1.25 -0.15
C THR A 186 -29.60 -0.14 -0.01
N THR A 187 -30.21 0.01 1.18
CA THR A 187 -31.20 1.07 1.44
C THR A 187 -30.56 2.45 1.38
N GLU A 188 -29.32 2.57 1.86
CA GLU A 188 -28.55 3.80 1.78
C GLU A 188 -27.05 3.47 1.65
N PRO A 189 -26.62 3.16 0.43
CA PRO A 189 -25.24 2.80 0.16
C PRO A 189 -24.29 3.98 0.39
N PHE A 190 -23.05 3.65 0.78
CA PHE A 190 -21.97 4.63 0.74
C PHE A 190 -21.50 4.84 -0.71
N ILE A 191 -21.15 6.09 -1.03
CA ILE A 191 -20.60 6.49 -2.32
C ILE A 191 -19.17 7.03 -2.20
N ASP A 192 -18.74 7.37 -0.99
CA ASP A 192 -17.40 7.90 -0.72
C ASP A 192 -16.93 7.67 0.71
N ILE A 193 -15.62 7.59 0.90
CA ILE A 193 -14.94 7.36 2.19
C ILE A 193 -13.59 8.09 2.20
N SER A 194 -13.25 8.74 3.31
CA SER A 194 -11.95 9.35 3.52
C SER A 194 -11.50 9.24 4.98
N VAL A 195 -10.22 8.92 5.20
CA VAL A 195 -9.57 8.86 6.50
C VAL A 195 -8.40 9.84 6.56
N GLY A 196 -8.24 10.50 7.70
CA GLY A 196 -7.18 11.49 7.93
C GLY A 196 -7.14 11.90 9.40
N GLY A 197 -6.72 13.14 9.68
CA GLY A 197 -6.75 13.71 11.03
C GLY A 197 -5.81 13.07 12.06
N ASN A 198 -4.86 12.26 11.63
CA ASN A 198 -3.87 11.61 12.49
C ASN A 198 -2.83 12.57 13.09
N ASN A 199 -2.82 13.83 12.64
CA ASN A 199 -1.97 14.92 13.13
C ASN A 199 -2.80 16.12 13.63
N VAL A 200 -4.04 15.92 14.10
CA VAL A 200 -4.80 16.99 14.76
C VAL A 200 -4.14 17.34 16.10
N VAL A 201 -3.85 18.62 16.30
CA VAL A 201 -3.08 19.10 17.46
C VAL A 201 -3.82 18.80 18.77
N GLY A 202 -3.09 18.17 19.70
CA GLY A 202 -3.53 17.92 21.08
C GLY A 202 -4.42 16.70 21.28
N VAL A 203 -4.85 16.02 20.21
CA VAL A 203 -5.67 14.80 20.28
C VAL A 203 -4.79 13.61 20.69
N ASP A 204 -5.40 12.59 21.31
CA ASP A 204 -4.71 11.36 21.69
C ASP A 204 -3.99 10.71 20.48
N PRO A 205 -2.73 10.29 20.63
CA PRO A 205 -1.97 9.66 19.56
C PRO A 205 -2.69 8.47 18.93
N GLY A 206 -2.69 8.42 17.60
CA GLY A 206 -3.35 7.36 16.84
C GLY A 206 -4.85 7.55 16.65
N THR A 207 -5.45 8.66 17.11
CA THR A 207 -6.81 9.03 16.72
C THR A 207 -6.87 9.34 15.22
N MET A 208 -7.94 8.90 14.55
CA MET A 208 -8.16 9.14 13.13
C MET A 208 -9.56 9.66 12.90
N LEU A 209 -9.73 10.51 11.91
CA LEU A 209 -11.01 11.06 11.49
C LEU A 209 -11.45 10.35 10.23
N VAL A 210 -12.61 9.68 10.29
CA VAL A 210 -13.18 8.95 9.15
C VAL A 210 -14.52 9.55 8.79
N TRP A 211 -14.60 9.97 7.53
CA TRP A 211 -15.73 10.65 6.93
C TRP A 211 -16.24 9.84 5.74
N ALA A 212 -17.55 9.74 5.58
CA ALA A 212 -18.17 9.05 4.47
C ALA A 212 -19.35 9.84 3.92
N VAL A 213 -19.70 9.58 2.67
CA VAL A 213 -20.85 10.16 1.99
C VAL A 213 -21.78 9.04 1.54
N THR A 214 -23.08 9.22 1.72
CA THR A 214 -24.11 8.27 1.29
C THR A 214 -24.74 8.66 -0.06
N SER A 215 -25.45 7.73 -0.69
CA SER A 215 -26.23 8.01 -1.90
C SER A 215 -27.37 9.01 -1.71
N HIS A 216 -27.75 9.30 -0.45
CA HIS A 216 -28.69 10.37 -0.09
C HIS A 216 -27.97 11.71 0.17
N ASN A 217 -26.72 11.84 -0.26
CA ASN A 217 -25.88 13.03 -0.09
C ASN A 217 -25.66 13.44 1.38
N ARG A 218 -25.84 12.51 2.33
CA ARG A 218 -25.57 12.74 3.74
C ARG A 218 -24.10 12.52 4.05
N VAL A 219 -23.56 13.37 4.92
CA VAL A 219 -22.20 13.21 5.44
C VAL A 219 -22.27 12.47 6.76
N MET A 220 -21.49 11.40 6.87
CA MET A 220 -21.39 10.56 8.04
C MET A 220 -19.98 10.64 8.62
N PHE A 221 -19.89 10.80 9.94
CA PHE A 221 -18.65 10.79 10.69
C PHE A 221 -18.58 9.53 11.56
N ARG A 222 -17.51 8.75 11.46
CA ARG A 222 -17.30 7.56 12.30
C ARG A 222 -16.62 7.97 13.61
N THR A 223 -17.29 7.70 14.73
CA THR A 223 -16.78 8.01 16.07
C THR A 223 -15.82 6.93 16.59
N GLY A 224 -14.89 7.32 17.46
CA GLY A 224 -14.05 6.38 18.22
C GLY A 224 -12.99 5.64 17.40
N VAL A 225 -12.70 6.08 16.17
CA VAL A 225 -11.65 5.47 15.34
C VAL A 225 -10.29 5.86 15.90
N SER A 226 -9.48 4.85 16.24
CA SER A 226 -8.12 5.06 16.72
C SER A 226 -7.23 3.85 16.41
N ALA A 227 -5.92 3.98 16.63
CA ALA A 227 -4.98 2.87 16.49
C ALA A 227 -5.30 1.69 17.42
N LYS A 228 -6.00 1.92 18.53
CA LYS A 228 -6.47 0.88 19.45
C LYS A 228 -7.89 0.36 19.11
N SER A 229 -8.61 1.06 18.25
CA SER A 229 -9.98 0.72 17.87
C SER A 229 -10.20 1.09 16.39
N PRO A 230 -9.60 0.33 15.45
CA PRO A 230 -9.53 0.71 14.04
C PRO A 230 -10.90 0.80 13.36
N GLU A 231 -11.89 0.03 13.80
CA GLU A 231 -13.26 0.05 13.26
C GLU A 231 -14.13 1.21 13.81
N GLY A 232 -13.67 1.89 14.86
CA GLY A 232 -14.46 2.85 15.61
C GLY A 232 -15.74 2.27 16.25
N ALA A 233 -16.69 3.12 16.58
CA ALA A 233 -17.91 2.75 17.30
C ALA A 233 -19.16 2.84 16.42
N LYS A 234 -19.53 4.07 16.01
CA LYS A 234 -20.77 4.33 15.27
C LYS A 234 -20.67 5.48 14.28
N TRP A 235 -21.57 5.49 13.30
CA TRP A 235 -21.76 6.58 12.36
C TRP A 235 -22.69 7.66 12.93
N ASN A 236 -22.26 8.91 12.87
CA ASN A 236 -23.07 10.09 13.21
C ASN A 236 -23.29 10.94 11.96
N SER A 237 -24.54 11.36 11.72
CA SER A 237 -24.85 12.27 10.61
C SER A 237 -24.36 13.68 10.94
N ILE A 238 -23.63 14.30 10.02
CA ILE A 238 -23.22 15.70 10.09
C ILE A 238 -24.15 16.52 9.20
N LEU A 239 -24.64 17.63 9.75
CA LEU A 239 -25.54 18.52 9.03
C LEU A 239 -24.78 19.27 7.94
N VAL A 240 -25.39 19.34 6.76
CA VAL A 240 -24.89 20.04 5.59
C VAL A 240 -25.84 21.22 5.31
N PRO A 241 -25.35 22.39 4.87
CA PRO A 241 -26.22 23.52 4.55
C PRO A 241 -27.32 23.14 3.53
N PRO A 242 -28.55 23.67 3.67
CA PRO A 242 -29.63 23.39 2.73
C PRO A 242 -29.24 23.71 1.28
N GLY A 243 -29.63 22.84 0.33
CA GLY A 243 -29.29 23.01 -1.09
C GLY A 243 -27.85 22.67 -1.46
N CYS A 244 -27.06 22.13 -0.53
CA CYS A 244 -25.71 21.62 -0.81
C CYS A 244 -25.73 20.09 -0.77
N GLU A 245 -25.66 19.46 -1.95
CA GLU A 245 -25.60 18.00 -2.08
C GLU A 245 -24.16 17.53 -2.29
N ILE A 246 -23.61 16.83 -1.30
CA ILE A 246 -22.21 16.38 -1.33
C ILE A 246 -22.06 15.13 -2.19
N ASN A 247 -21.01 15.13 -3.02
CA ASN A 247 -20.63 14.04 -3.91
C ASN A 247 -19.41 13.26 -3.39
N GLN A 248 -18.39 13.97 -2.91
CA GLN A 248 -17.12 13.39 -2.45
C GLN A 248 -16.54 14.25 -1.31
N ILE A 249 -15.83 13.62 -0.38
CA ILE A 249 -15.24 14.20 0.81
C ILE A 249 -13.78 13.75 0.94
N SER A 250 -12.92 14.65 1.40
CA SER A 250 -11.50 14.37 1.64
C SER A 250 -11.06 15.03 2.94
N VAL A 251 -10.35 14.28 3.77
CA VAL A 251 -9.76 14.75 5.02
C VAL A 251 -8.24 14.59 5.00
N GLY A 252 -7.53 15.69 5.27
CA GLY A 252 -6.07 15.71 5.37
C GLY A 252 -5.56 15.32 6.77
N ALA A 253 -4.24 15.17 6.90
CA ALA A 253 -3.60 14.73 8.15
C ALA A 253 -3.88 15.64 9.36
N THR A 254 -4.04 16.96 9.15
CA THR A 254 -4.31 17.93 10.22
C THR A 254 -5.79 18.05 10.59
N GLY A 255 -6.67 17.25 9.97
CA GLY A 255 -8.12 17.36 10.14
C GLY A 255 -8.77 18.42 9.25
N LEU A 256 -8.06 18.95 8.26
CA LEU A 256 -8.65 19.79 7.21
C LEU A 256 -9.61 18.94 6.37
N VAL A 257 -10.89 19.30 6.32
CA VAL A 257 -11.92 18.55 5.58
C VAL A 257 -12.49 19.42 4.47
N TRP A 258 -12.44 18.91 3.25
CA TRP A 258 -13.10 19.50 2.08
C TRP A 258 -14.08 18.51 1.46
N ALA A 259 -15.17 19.02 0.91
CA ALA A 259 -16.15 18.24 0.18
C ALA A 259 -16.46 18.91 -1.16
N SER A 260 -16.69 18.12 -2.20
CA SER A 260 -17.22 18.59 -3.47
C SER A 260 -18.73 18.38 -3.53
N LEU A 261 -19.41 19.33 -4.16
CA LEU A 261 -20.86 19.31 -4.37
C LEU A 261 -21.21 18.82 -5.78
N LEU A 262 -22.41 18.24 -5.95
CA LEU A 262 -22.90 17.78 -7.26
C LEU A 262 -23.04 18.91 -8.29
N ASP A 263 -23.23 20.15 -7.84
CA ASP A 263 -23.33 21.34 -8.68
C ASP A 263 -21.97 21.95 -9.08
N GLY A 264 -20.86 21.40 -8.58
CA GLY A 264 -19.51 21.83 -8.91
C GLY A 264 -18.84 22.78 -7.92
N ARG A 265 -19.56 23.25 -6.89
CA ARG A 265 -18.98 24.00 -5.77
C ARG A 265 -18.24 23.07 -4.81
N ALA A 266 -17.54 23.64 -3.84
CA ALA A 266 -16.93 22.91 -2.74
C ALA A 266 -17.36 23.48 -1.39
N LEU A 267 -17.27 22.67 -0.34
CA LEU A 267 -17.44 23.08 1.05
C LEU A 267 -16.16 22.77 1.82
N VAL A 268 -15.81 23.63 2.76
CA VAL A 268 -14.76 23.37 3.76
C VAL A 268 -15.37 23.31 5.15
N ARG A 269 -14.96 22.32 5.96
CA ARG A 269 -15.41 22.18 7.36
C ARG A 269 -14.54 23.04 8.27
N ILE A 270 -15.17 23.80 9.15
CA ILE A 270 -14.51 24.63 10.17
C ILE A 270 -14.79 24.05 11.56
N GLY A 271 -13.91 24.34 12.53
CA GLY A 271 -14.07 23.93 13.93
C GLY A 271 -13.51 22.54 14.25
N VAL A 272 -12.88 21.86 13.29
CA VAL A 272 -12.25 20.55 13.52
C VAL A 272 -11.05 20.75 14.44
N THR A 273 -11.22 20.40 15.71
CA THR A 273 -10.26 20.62 16.79
C THR A 273 -10.28 19.43 17.74
N ARG A 274 -9.39 19.42 18.74
CA ARG A 274 -9.42 18.40 19.79
C ARG A 274 -10.74 18.33 20.54
N ASP A 275 -11.33 19.48 20.81
CA ASP A 275 -12.55 19.57 21.62
C ASP A 275 -13.80 19.23 20.78
N SER A 276 -13.71 19.37 19.45
CA SER A 276 -14.75 18.99 18.50
C SER A 276 -14.15 18.32 17.24
N LEU A 277 -13.96 17.01 17.31
CA LEU A 277 -13.45 16.20 16.19
C LEU A 277 -14.30 16.27 14.91
N PRO A 278 -15.65 16.29 14.93
CA PRO A 278 -16.45 16.46 13.72
C PRO A 278 -16.54 17.92 13.25
N GLY A 279 -15.94 18.87 13.97
CA GLY A 279 -16.04 20.30 13.70
C GLY A 279 -17.43 20.88 13.92
N GLU A 280 -17.63 22.14 13.52
CA GLU A 280 -18.80 22.94 13.87
C GLU A 280 -19.66 23.31 12.65
N SER A 281 -19.08 23.98 11.64
CA SER A 281 -19.82 24.54 10.51
C SER A 281 -19.15 24.25 9.15
N TRP A 282 -19.89 24.52 8.08
CA TRP A 282 -19.40 24.42 6.70
C TRP A 282 -19.35 25.80 6.07
N VAL A 283 -18.32 26.05 5.26
CA VAL A 283 -18.12 27.28 4.51
C VAL A 283 -18.09 26.95 3.02
N GLU A 284 -18.81 27.74 2.23
CA GLU A 284 -18.94 27.54 0.80
C GLU A 284 -17.76 28.14 0.02
N ILE A 285 -17.19 27.33 -0.88
CA ILE A 285 -16.09 27.70 -1.76
C ILE A 285 -16.56 27.59 -3.21
N ARG A 286 -16.41 28.69 -3.95
CA ARG A 286 -16.69 28.70 -5.39
C ARG A 286 -15.72 27.80 -6.14
N GLY A 287 -16.22 27.13 -7.17
CA GLY A 287 -15.41 26.34 -8.09
C GLY A 287 -14.37 27.17 -8.85
N PRO A 288 -13.37 26.53 -9.47
CA PRO A 288 -12.31 27.21 -10.21
C PRO A 288 -12.79 27.93 -11.47
N VAL A 289 -13.76 27.36 -12.18
CA VAL A 289 -14.30 27.89 -13.44
C VAL A 289 -15.82 27.89 -13.39
N GLU A 290 -16.43 28.98 -13.84
CA GLU A 290 -17.89 29.05 -13.96
C GLU A 290 -18.41 27.95 -14.91
N ARG A 291 -19.45 27.22 -14.49
CA ARG A 291 -20.09 26.12 -15.23
C ARG A 291 -19.26 24.82 -15.38
N SER A 292 -18.06 24.73 -14.81
CA SER A 292 -17.33 23.46 -14.69
C SER A 292 -17.48 22.89 -13.29
N ARG A 293 -17.72 21.58 -13.18
CA ARG A 293 -17.93 20.92 -11.89
C ARG A 293 -16.65 20.30 -11.37
N ILE A 294 -16.36 20.52 -10.08
CA ILE A 294 -15.33 19.75 -9.39
C ILE A 294 -15.81 18.30 -9.25
N LEU A 295 -15.05 17.35 -9.79
CA LEU A 295 -15.34 15.91 -9.70
C LEU A 295 -14.61 15.23 -8.55
N HIS A 296 -13.43 15.72 -8.19
CA HIS A 296 -12.58 15.12 -7.19
C HIS A 296 -11.78 16.19 -6.45
N ILE A 297 -11.70 16.10 -5.13
CA ILE A 297 -10.86 16.94 -4.27
C ILE A 297 -9.97 16.03 -3.42
N SER A 298 -8.70 16.38 -3.28
CA SER A 298 -7.81 15.71 -2.33
C SER A 298 -7.04 16.73 -1.50
N VAL A 299 -6.89 16.42 -0.22
CA VAL A 299 -6.42 17.32 0.82
C VAL A 299 -5.19 16.74 1.51
N GLY A 300 -4.09 17.49 1.49
CA GLY A 300 -2.88 17.24 2.27
C GLY A 300 -2.87 18.00 3.60
N THR A 301 -1.68 18.39 4.06
CA THR A 301 -1.49 19.22 5.25
C THR A 301 -1.70 20.70 4.93
N CYS A 302 -1.12 21.19 3.83
CA CYS A 302 -1.26 22.57 3.35
C CYS A 302 -1.67 22.66 1.87
N ALA A 303 -1.77 21.53 1.18
CA ALA A 303 -2.14 21.48 -0.23
C ALA A 303 -3.57 20.95 -0.42
N VAL A 304 -4.39 21.66 -1.20
CA VAL A 304 -5.68 21.16 -1.69
C VAL A 304 -5.65 21.18 -3.20
N TRP A 305 -5.92 20.02 -3.79
CA TRP A 305 -5.95 19.81 -5.23
C TRP A 305 -7.31 19.32 -5.66
N ALA A 306 -7.75 19.76 -6.84
CA ALA A 306 -9.04 19.38 -7.39
C ALA A 306 -8.91 19.00 -8.87
N VAL A 307 -9.81 18.13 -9.33
CA VAL A 307 -9.99 17.79 -10.74
C VAL A 307 -11.40 18.16 -11.15
N THR A 308 -11.53 18.86 -12.26
CA THR A 308 -12.82 19.28 -12.83
C THR A 308 -13.34 18.32 -13.89
N GLN A 309 -14.59 18.50 -14.33
CA GLN A 309 -15.27 17.62 -15.28
C GLN A 309 -14.55 17.49 -16.63
N ASP A 310 -13.89 18.55 -17.06
CA ASP A 310 -13.03 18.64 -18.25
C ASP A 310 -11.63 18.04 -18.05
N LYS A 311 -11.40 17.34 -16.93
CA LYS A 311 -10.14 16.66 -16.55
C LYS A 311 -8.97 17.61 -16.27
N GLN A 312 -9.23 18.91 -16.13
CA GLN A 312 -8.21 19.87 -15.71
C GLN A 312 -7.91 19.74 -14.22
N VAL A 313 -6.66 20.02 -13.87
CA VAL A 313 -6.16 19.95 -12.49
C VAL A 313 -6.02 21.35 -11.92
N TRP A 314 -6.45 21.53 -10.68
CA TRP A 314 -6.47 22.81 -9.98
C TRP A 314 -5.80 22.71 -8.62
N PHE A 315 -5.04 23.74 -8.25
CA PHE A 315 -4.46 23.92 -6.94
C PHE A 315 -5.14 25.07 -6.19
N ARG A 316 -5.46 24.89 -4.91
CA ARG A 316 -6.02 25.93 -4.05
C ARG A 316 -4.90 26.64 -3.28
N LYS A 317 -4.73 27.95 -3.53
CA LYS A 317 -3.75 28.80 -2.84
C LYS A 317 -4.21 29.19 -1.44
N GLY A 318 -3.25 29.37 -0.54
CA GLY A 318 -3.45 30.00 0.77
C GLY A 318 -4.04 29.10 1.86
N VAL A 319 -4.16 27.79 1.62
CA VAL A 319 -4.64 26.83 2.61
C VAL A 319 -3.53 26.49 3.61
N LYS A 320 -3.86 26.42 4.90
CA LYS A 320 -2.94 26.00 5.98
C LYS A 320 -3.67 25.12 7.00
N GLY A 321 -3.35 23.82 7.02
CA GLY A 321 -4.06 22.84 7.84
C GLY A 321 -3.93 23.02 9.36
N GLU A 322 -2.77 23.45 9.86
CA GLU A 322 -2.54 23.61 11.32
C GLU A 322 -3.46 24.66 11.97
N GLY A 323 -3.89 25.67 11.21
CA GLY A 323 -4.80 26.72 11.67
C GLY A 323 -6.24 26.58 11.18
N ALA A 324 -6.53 25.59 10.34
CA ALA A 324 -7.83 25.43 9.67
C ALA A 324 -8.98 25.15 10.63
N GLY A 325 -8.70 24.56 11.80
CA GLY A 325 -9.72 24.32 12.83
C GLY A 325 -10.25 25.62 13.45
N VAL A 326 -9.45 26.70 13.45
CA VAL A 326 -9.77 27.95 14.16
C VAL A 326 -10.05 29.12 13.20
N SER A 327 -9.43 29.13 12.01
CA SER A 327 -9.55 30.21 11.04
C SER A 327 -10.16 29.73 9.73
N GLU A 328 -11.31 30.32 9.37
CA GLU A 328 -11.97 30.10 8.08
C GLU A 328 -11.05 30.45 6.90
N GLU A 329 -10.34 31.58 6.97
CA GLU A 329 -9.45 32.03 5.89
C GLU A 329 -8.32 31.03 5.62
N LEU A 330 -7.75 30.44 6.67
CA LEU A 330 -6.69 29.43 6.55
C LEU A 330 -7.23 28.10 6.04
N ALA A 331 -8.46 27.73 6.37
CA ALA A 331 -9.10 26.52 5.88
C ALA A 331 -9.53 26.65 4.40
N ALA A 332 -10.15 27.78 4.05
CA ALA A 332 -10.71 28.07 2.74
C ALA A 332 -9.65 28.42 1.68
N GLY A 333 -8.57 29.10 2.09
CA GLY A 333 -7.58 29.67 1.19
C GLY A 333 -8.17 30.79 0.29
N SER A 334 -7.35 31.30 -0.61
CA SER A 334 -7.62 32.55 -1.33
C SER A 334 -8.06 32.40 -2.78
N GLY A 335 -7.73 31.30 -3.47
CA GLY A 335 -8.11 31.16 -4.89
C GLY A 335 -7.59 29.89 -5.57
N TRP A 336 -8.15 29.58 -6.74
CA TRP A 336 -7.74 28.44 -7.56
C TRP A 336 -6.66 28.83 -8.59
N VAL A 337 -5.79 27.88 -8.92
CA VAL A 337 -4.77 27.99 -9.96
C VAL A 337 -4.87 26.78 -10.86
N GLU A 338 -4.96 27.01 -12.16
CA GLU A 338 -4.93 25.94 -13.15
C GLU A 338 -3.52 25.37 -13.24
N MET A 339 -3.42 24.05 -13.22
CA MET A 339 -2.16 23.32 -13.28
C MET A 339 -2.10 22.52 -14.58
N VAL A 340 -0.91 22.48 -15.18
CA VAL A 340 -0.69 21.74 -16.42
C VAL A 340 -0.88 20.24 -16.18
N GLY A 341 -1.64 19.59 -17.07
CA GLY A 341 -1.85 18.15 -17.10
C GLY A 341 -3.34 17.80 -17.00
N ARG A 342 -3.72 16.66 -17.58
CA ARG A 342 -5.09 16.13 -17.52
C ARG A 342 -5.14 14.86 -16.70
N MET A 343 -5.91 14.87 -15.61
CA MET A 343 -6.01 13.75 -14.67
C MET A 343 -7.45 13.28 -14.52
N SER A 344 -7.65 11.99 -14.30
CA SER A 344 -8.95 11.46 -13.90
C SER A 344 -9.23 11.66 -12.41
N MET A 345 -8.19 11.59 -11.58
CA MET A 345 -8.23 11.85 -10.14
C MET A 345 -6.84 12.20 -9.61
N VAL A 346 -6.79 12.81 -8.42
CA VAL A 346 -5.55 13.21 -7.73
C VAL A 346 -5.60 12.76 -6.27
N SER A 347 -4.47 12.37 -5.70
CA SER A 347 -4.32 12.04 -4.28
C SER A 347 -3.13 12.80 -3.70
N VAL A 348 -3.35 13.47 -2.56
CA VAL A 348 -2.35 14.28 -1.87
C VAL A 348 -1.94 13.57 -0.58
N ALA A 349 -0.65 13.36 -0.40
CA ALA A 349 -0.08 12.71 0.76
C ALA A 349 -0.01 13.65 1.97
N ALA A 350 0.26 13.09 3.16
CA ALA A 350 0.38 13.87 4.40
C ALA A 350 1.53 14.89 4.38
N ASN A 351 2.57 14.66 3.56
CA ASN A 351 3.68 15.60 3.31
C ASN A 351 3.44 16.50 2.07
N ASP A 352 2.19 16.70 1.68
CA ASP A 352 1.73 17.51 0.55
C ASP A 352 2.21 17.04 -0.83
N GLN A 353 2.87 15.88 -0.94
CA GLN A 353 3.24 15.31 -2.23
C GLN A 353 2.01 14.86 -3.00
N VAL A 354 2.00 15.09 -4.31
CA VAL A 354 0.80 14.93 -5.14
C VAL A 354 0.99 13.82 -6.15
N TRP A 355 -0.03 12.98 -6.23
CA TRP A 355 -0.16 11.88 -7.16
C TRP A 355 -1.44 12.04 -7.97
N GLY A 356 -1.51 11.39 -9.12
CA GLY A 356 -2.73 11.35 -9.91
C GLY A 356 -2.74 10.20 -10.88
N VAL A 357 -3.93 9.90 -11.41
CA VAL A 357 -4.11 8.97 -12.52
C VAL A 357 -4.38 9.79 -13.77
N GLY A 358 -3.63 9.54 -14.84
CA GLY A 358 -3.79 10.21 -16.13
C GLY A 358 -5.19 9.99 -16.70
N ALA A 359 -5.80 11.04 -17.24
CA ALA A 359 -7.17 10.97 -17.74
C ALA A 359 -7.31 10.05 -18.97
N ASP A 360 -6.27 10.03 -19.80
CA ASP A 360 -6.31 9.43 -21.13
C ASP A 360 -5.59 8.07 -21.18
N ASP A 361 -4.43 7.94 -20.51
CA ASP A 361 -3.58 6.73 -20.49
C ASP A 361 -3.76 5.83 -19.26
N ARG A 362 -4.45 6.32 -18.21
CA ARG A 362 -4.66 5.60 -16.93
C ARG A 362 -3.36 5.19 -16.24
N VAL A 363 -2.27 5.92 -16.48
CA VAL A 363 -0.99 5.73 -15.79
C VAL A 363 -0.96 6.55 -14.50
N ILE A 364 -0.23 6.08 -13.48
CA ILE A 364 -0.02 6.83 -12.25
C ILE A 364 1.10 7.86 -12.47
N TYR A 365 0.84 9.11 -12.10
CA TYR A 365 1.78 10.22 -12.17
C TYR A 365 2.10 10.77 -10.78
N PHE A 366 3.35 11.18 -10.60
CA PHE A 366 3.86 11.90 -9.44
C PHE A 366 4.18 13.35 -9.80
N ARG A 367 3.77 14.32 -8.99
CA ARG A 367 4.07 15.74 -9.19
C ARG A 367 5.46 16.06 -8.62
N ALA A 368 6.46 16.09 -9.48
CA ALA A 368 7.83 16.39 -9.09
C ALA A 368 8.04 17.87 -8.80
N GLY A 369 8.84 18.16 -7.76
CA GLY A 369 9.23 19.51 -7.35
C GLY A 369 8.30 20.17 -6.34
N VAL A 370 7.34 19.42 -5.77
CA VAL A 370 6.52 19.90 -4.66
C VAL A 370 7.38 20.00 -3.39
N THR A 371 7.43 21.18 -2.80
CA THR A 371 8.20 21.49 -1.58
C THR A 371 7.37 22.38 -0.66
N LEU A 372 7.79 22.56 0.59
CA LEU A 372 7.12 23.48 1.52
C LEU A 372 7.10 24.94 1.02
N ALA A 373 8.09 25.34 0.22
CA ALA A 373 8.16 26.68 -0.38
C ALA A 373 7.32 26.79 -1.67
N ASP A 374 7.09 25.68 -2.36
CA ASP A 374 6.32 25.61 -3.60
C ASP A 374 5.47 24.35 -3.63
N LEU A 375 4.21 24.48 -3.17
CA LEU A 375 3.23 23.41 -3.12
C LEU A 375 2.65 23.05 -4.50
N THR A 376 2.91 23.86 -5.54
CA THR A 376 2.39 23.62 -6.89
C THR A 376 3.25 22.62 -7.67
N GLY A 377 4.54 22.56 -7.33
CA GLY A 377 5.53 21.72 -7.99
C GLY A 377 5.71 22.06 -9.48
N LYS A 378 6.60 21.32 -10.16
CA LYS A 378 7.08 21.69 -11.49
C LYS A 378 6.43 20.90 -12.61
N ARG A 379 6.46 19.57 -12.54
CA ARG A 379 6.02 18.69 -13.63
C ARG A 379 5.44 17.38 -13.14
N TRP A 380 4.66 16.70 -13.97
CA TRP A 380 4.23 15.33 -13.76
C TRP A 380 5.30 14.35 -14.27
N ARG A 381 5.56 13.29 -13.51
CA ARG A 381 6.43 12.17 -13.89
C ARG A 381 5.62 10.88 -13.83
N ALA A 382 5.61 10.11 -14.91
CA ALA A 382 4.96 8.80 -14.91
C ALA A 382 5.69 7.85 -13.96
N LEU A 383 4.93 7.03 -13.25
CA LEU A 383 5.44 5.95 -12.41
C LEU A 383 5.57 4.68 -13.25
N HIS A 384 6.76 4.10 -13.24
CA HIS A 384 7.10 2.85 -13.89
C HIS A 384 7.54 1.84 -12.83
N ALA A 385 6.62 0.94 -12.45
CA ALA A 385 6.93 -0.18 -11.59
C ALA A 385 6.27 -1.44 -12.17
N PRO A 386 7.02 -2.54 -12.36
CA PRO A 386 6.45 -3.79 -12.85
C PRO A 386 5.45 -4.39 -11.85
N GLN A 387 4.51 -5.18 -12.35
CA GLN A 387 3.53 -5.90 -11.54
C GLN A 387 3.94 -7.36 -11.36
N GLN A 388 3.75 -7.88 -10.15
CA GLN A 388 3.82 -9.32 -9.91
C GLN A 388 2.55 -10.00 -10.46
N VAL A 389 2.67 -10.75 -11.56
CA VAL A 389 1.55 -11.52 -12.12
C VAL A 389 1.46 -12.87 -11.38
N SER A 390 0.39 -13.07 -10.62
CA SER A 390 0.09 -14.38 -10.03
C SER A 390 -0.63 -15.26 -11.07
N ARG A 391 -0.26 -16.54 -11.22
CA ARG A 391 -0.96 -17.50 -12.12
C ARG A 391 -2.45 -17.70 -11.80
N ALA A 392 -2.89 -17.33 -10.60
CA ALA A 392 -4.30 -17.31 -10.19
C ALA A 392 -5.12 -16.16 -10.81
N SER A 393 -4.48 -15.22 -11.53
CA SER A 393 -5.17 -14.19 -12.29
C SER A 393 -5.69 -14.79 -13.60
N SER A 394 -7.01 -14.71 -13.80
CA SER A 394 -7.76 -15.28 -14.93
C SER A 394 -7.31 -14.80 -16.32
N ASN A 395 -6.44 -13.78 -16.37
CA ASN A 395 -5.92 -13.19 -17.61
C ASN A 395 -4.63 -13.84 -18.12
N ALA A 396 -4.00 -14.72 -17.35
CA ALA A 396 -2.80 -15.46 -17.79
C ALA A 396 -3.09 -16.39 -19.00
N SER A 397 -4.35 -16.79 -19.21
CA SER A 397 -4.78 -17.68 -20.28
C SER A 397 -5.32 -16.97 -21.53
N LEU A 398 -5.62 -15.66 -21.47
CA LEU A 398 -6.36 -14.95 -22.53
C LEU A 398 -5.48 -14.22 -23.57
N ASN A 399 -4.15 -14.18 -23.38
CA ASN A 399 -3.25 -13.43 -24.29
C ASN A 399 -2.36 -14.31 -25.19
N ARG A 400 -2.70 -15.60 -25.38
CA ARG A 400 -1.93 -16.48 -26.29
C ARG A 400 -1.93 -15.99 -27.74
N ASP A 401 -2.96 -15.23 -28.15
CA ASP A 401 -3.11 -14.78 -29.54
C ASP A 401 -2.25 -13.56 -29.93
N LYS A 402 -1.72 -12.79 -28.95
CA LYS A 402 -0.76 -11.71 -29.24
C LYS A 402 0.68 -12.23 -29.40
N PHE A 403 0.99 -13.41 -28.88
CA PHE A 403 2.31 -14.04 -29.02
C PHE A 403 2.59 -14.59 -30.43
N HIS A 404 1.56 -14.87 -31.24
CA HIS A 404 1.74 -15.45 -32.58
C HIS A 404 1.98 -14.45 -33.72
N ARG A 405 1.94 -13.12 -33.46
CA ARG A 405 2.16 -12.11 -34.53
C ARG A 405 3.59 -11.55 -34.63
N SER A 406 4.48 -11.79 -33.67
CA SER A 406 5.87 -11.30 -33.76
C SER A 406 6.85 -12.30 -34.38
N CYS A 407 6.47 -13.56 -34.58
CA CYS A 407 7.39 -14.61 -35.04
C CYS A 407 7.29 -14.99 -36.53
N ASN A 408 6.47 -14.31 -37.35
CA ASN A 408 6.27 -14.68 -38.77
C ASN A 408 6.89 -13.74 -39.80
N SER A 409 7.83 -12.87 -39.42
CA SER A 409 8.60 -12.06 -40.37
C SER A 409 10.04 -12.54 -40.51
N LEU A 410 10.26 -13.82 -40.82
CA LEU A 410 11.51 -14.32 -41.44
C LEU A 410 11.30 -15.78 -41.85
N ASN A 411 10.84 -15.99 -43.09
CA ASN A 411 11.30 -17.04 -43.99
C ASN A 411 10.51 -16.99 -45.29
N GLN A 412 11.09 -16.36 -46.32
CA GLN A 412 10.71 -16.59 -47.71
C GLN A 412 11.66 -17.64 -48.31
N ARG A 413 11.09 -18.68 -48.94
CA ARG A 413 11.49 -19.45 -50.17
C ARG A 413 11.25 -20.97 -50.06
N PRO A 414 11.09 -21.73 -51.18
CA PRO A 414 9.76 -22.00 -51.75
C PRO A 414 9.47 -23.50 -52.10
N HIS A 415 8.21 -23.79 -52.46
CA HIS A 415 7.67 -25.02 -53.12
C HIS A 415 7.70 -26.31 -52.26
N SER A 416 6.76 -27.27 -52.26
CA SER A 416 5.72 -27.70 -53.21
C SER A 416 4.70 -28.68 -52.56
N ILE A 417 3.42 -28.61 -53.00
CA ILE A 417 2.42 -29.69 -53.24
C ILE A 417 2.02 -30.64 -52.07
N SER A 418 0.76 -30.52 -51.60
CA SER A 418 -0.35 -31.46 -51.93
C SER A 418 -1.62 -31.17 -51.11
N GLU A 419 -2.75 -31.22 -51.80
CA GLU A 419 -4.15 -31.05 -51.36
C GLU A 419 -4.61 -32.11 -50.35
N THR A 420 -5.54 -31.77 -49.44
CA THR A 420 -6.89 -32.40 -49.40
C THR A 420 -7.84 -31.74 -48.39
N THR A 421 -9.11 -31.79 -48.78
CA THR A 421 -10.31 -31.08 -48.32
C THR A 421 -11.06 -31.81 -47.21
N ALA A 422 -11.81 -31.05 -46.40
CA ALA A 422 -13.10 -31.34 -45.71
C ALA A 422 -13.06 -30.84 -44.25
N GLY A 423 -14.01 -30.12 -43.68
CA GLY A 423 -15.36 -29.74 -44.09
C GLY A 423 -16.18 -29.48 -42.81
N ILE A 424 -16.68 -28.25 -42.67
CA ILE A 424 -17.99 -27.86 -42.09
C ILE A 424 -18.35 -28.37 -40.68
N ALA A 425 -18.47 -27.44 -39.73
CA ALA A 425 -19.71 -27.21 -38.99
C ALA A 425 -19.68 -25.84 -38.30
N GLU A 426 -20.62 -25.03 -38.72
CA GLU A 426 -20.96 -23.67 -38.32
C GLU A 426 -22.06 -23.78 -37.24
N TRP A 427 -22.13 -22.87 -36.26
CA TRP A 427 -23.35 -22.15 -35.81
C TRP A 427 -23.20 -21.54 -34.40
N GLU A 428 -23.23 -20.20 -34.42
CA GLU A 428 -24.01 -19.25 -33.61
C GLU A 428 -23.92 -19.13 -32.08
N GLU A 429 -23.74 -17.85 -31.69
CA GLU A 429 -23.88 -17.23 -30.38
C GLU A 429 -25.25 -17.45 -29.73
N GLN A 430 -25.27 -17.59 -28.40
CA GLN A 430 -26.31 -16.96 -27.59
C GLN A 430 -25.89 -16.79 -26.12
N SER A 431 -25.91 -15.54 -25.71
CA SER A 431 -25.74 -15.02 -24.35
C SER A 431 -27.04 -15.15 -23.56
N HIS A 432 -26.98 -15.63 -22.31
CA HIS A 432 -28.10 -15.50 -21.37
C HIS A 432 -27.65 -15.27 -19.92
N SER A 433 -28.37 -14.33 -19.32
CA SER A 433 -28.27 -13.75 -17.98
C SER A 433 -28.71 -14.69 -16.85
N ALA A 434 -28.35 -14.27 -15.63
CA ALA A 434 -28.67 -14.76 -14.27
C ALA A 434 -29.98 -15.56 -14.03
N PRO A 435 -30.02 -16.41 -12.98
CA PRO A 435 -31.28 -16.86 -12.39
C PRO A 435 -31.59 -16.27 -10.99
N THR A 436 -32.88 -15.98 -10.86
CA THR A 436 -33.68 -15.53 -9.72
C THR A 436 -33.91 -16.62 -8.65
N ALA A 437 -34.16 -16.19 -7.42
CA ALA A 437 -34.52 -17.01 -6.25
C ALA A 437 -35.91 -17.68 -6.36
N PRO A 438 -36.19 -18.74 -5.56
CA PRO A 438 -37.55 -19.14 -5.23
C PRO A 438 -37.89 -19.06 -3.73
N THR A 439 -39.13 -18.67 -3.47
CA THR A 439 -39.85 -18.58 -2.20
C THR A 439 -40.61 -19.89 -1.90
N SER A 440 -40.58 -20.41 -0.67
CA SER A 440 -41.75 -20.96 0.08
C SER A 440 -41.32 -21.78 1.31
N LEU A 441 -42.06 -21.59 2.42
CA LEU A 441 -42.00 -22.34 3.69
C LEU A 441 -42.90 -23.60 3.62
N PRO A 442 -42.71 -24.57 4.55
CA PRO A 442 -43.74 -24.72 5.58
C PRO A 442 -43.21 -24.89 7.02
N VAL A 443 -44.12 -24.65 7.95
CA VAL A 443 -44.02 -24.63 9.42
C VAL A 443 -43.73 -26.02 10.01
N GLY A 444 -42.84 -26.09 11.00
CA GLY A 444 -42.59 -27.24 11.86
C GLY A 444 -41.83 -26.82 13.12
N GLU A 445 -42.37 -27.16 14.27
CA GLU A 445 -42.06 -26.63 15.61
C GLU A 445 -41.08 -27.57 16.37
N VAL A 446 -40.32 -27.00 17.32
CA VAL A 446 -39.67 -27.64 18.50
C VAL A 446 -38.16 -28.02 18.45
N THR A 447 -37.38 -27.25 19.24
CA THR A 447 -36.16 -27.55 20.06
C THR A 447 -34.72 -27.50 19.49
N GLY A 448 -33.85 -26.72 20.17
CA GLY A 448 -32.43 -26.42 19.85
C GLY A 448 -31.40 -27.49 20.27
N LYS A 449 -30.08 -27.33 20.12
CA LYS A 449 -29.21 -26.13 20.11
C LYS A 449 -28.02 -26.26 19.13
N HIS A 450 -27.46 -25.10 18.81
CA HIS A 450 -26.34 -24.84 17.90
C HIS A 450 -24.98 -25.39 18.37
N PHE A 451 -24.26 -26.02 17.43
CA PHE A 451 -22.80 -26.19 17.42
C PHE A 451 -22.10 -24.84 17.24
N GLU A 452 -21.07 -24.57 18.03
CA GLU A 452 -20.11 -23.48 17.80
C GLU A 452 -18.96 -24.05 16.94
N THR A 453 -18.96 -23.74 15.65
CA THR A 453 -17.88 -24.10 14.73
C THR A 453 -16.84 -22.99 14.76
N GLN A 454 -15.66 -23.24 15.35
CA GLN A 454 -14.50 -22.39 15.14
C GLN A 454 -14.05 -22.50 13.68
N LEU A 455 -14.33 -21.45 12.89
CA LEU A 455 -13.70 -21.24 11.60
C LEU A 455 -12.23 -20.85 11.83
N LYS A 456 -11.31 -21.75 11.50
CA LYS A 456 -9.91 -21.37 11.27
C LYS A 456 -9.88 -20.42 10.06
N ASN A 457 -9.55 -19.15 10.33
CA ASN A 457 -9.28 -18.06 9.39
C ASN A 457 -10.36 -17.75 8.34
N PRO A 458 -11.40 -16.96 8.70
CA PRO A 458 -12.21 -16.30 7.67
C PRO A 458 -11.36 -15.29 6.91
N LYS A 459 -11.27 -15.43 5.58
CA LYS A 459 -10.50 -14.53 4.70
C LYS A 459 -11.10 -13.12 4.59
N ALA A 460 -12.36 -12.94 4.99
CA ALA A 460 -13.01 -11.64 5.18
C ALA A 460 -13.91 -11.67 6.42
N TRP A 461 -13.83 -10.64 7.27
CA TRP A 461 -14.64 -10.53 8.48
C TRP A 461 -15.94 -9.78 8.18
N SER A 462 -17.07 -10.50 8.18
CA SER A 462 -18.40 -9.94 7.84
C SER A 462 -19.17 -9.50 9.11
N PRO A 463 -19.80 -8.30 9.10
CA PRO A 463 -20.67 -7.83 10.18
C PRO A 463 -22.02 -8.55 10.27
N VAL A 464 -22.38 -9.38 9.29
CA VAL A 464 -23.71 -10.04 9.23
C VAL A 464 -23.92 -11.04 10.38
N ARG A 465 -22.88 -11.31 11.18
CA ARG A 465 -22.97 -12.05 12.45
C ARG A 465 -22.29 -11.34 13.61
N SER A 466 -22.19 -10.01 13.56
CA SER A 466 -21.68 -9.22 14.68
C SER A 466 -22.80 -8.97 15.68
N VAL A 467 -22.69 -9.57 16.86
CA VAL A 467 -23.45 -9.13 18.04
C VAL A 467 -23.15 -7.65 18.28
N GLY A 468 -24.15 -6.79 18.09
CA GLY A 468 -24.00 -5.34 18.24
C GLY A 468 -24.99 -4.48 17.47
N SER A 469 -25.75 -5.06 16.52
CA SER A 469 -26.92 -4.39 15.95
C SER A 469 -28.18 -5.23 16.19
N VAL A 470 -29.12 -4.61 16.90
CA VAL A 470 -30.53 -5.00 17.14
C VAL A 470 -30.83 -5.89 18.36
N VAL A 471 -31.49 -5.25 19.34
CA VAL A 471 -32.59 -5.74 20.20
C VAL A 471 -32.77 -7.27 20.30
N GLY A 472 -32.41 -7.81 21.48
CA GLY A 472 -33.07 -8.89 22.24
C GLY A 472 -33.31 -10.27 21.62
N THR A 473 -32.57 -11.30 22.09
CA THR A 473 -33.06 -12.56 22.72
C THR A 473 -31.90 -13.55 22.98
N GLU A 474 -31.98 -14.30 24.09
CA GLU A 474 -30.92 -15.09 24.75
C GLU A 474 -30.87 -16.58 24.30
N ALA A 475 -29.74 -17.28 24.57
CA ALA A 475 -29.56 -18.73 24.32
C ALA A 475 -28.76 -19.43 25.46
N HIS A 476 -28.98 -20.75 25.65
CA HIS A 476 -28.22 -21.65 26.57
C HIS A 476 -28.08 -23.08 25.95
N PRO A 477 -27.28 -24.08 26.47
CA PRO A 477 -26.57 -25.23 25.82
C PRO A 477 -26.94 -26.69 26.28
N GLU A 478 -26.26 -27.74 25.75
CA GLU A 478 -26.10 -29.18 26.18
C GLU A 478 -26.84 -30.27 25.35
N THR A 479 -26.32 -31.45 24.93
CA THR A 479 -24.95 -32.06 24.71
C THR A 479 -25.08 -33.44 24.00
N ASP A 480 -23.98 -33.90 23.37
CA ASP A 480 -23.50 -35.31 23.20
C ASP A 480 -24.08 -36.27 22.14
N ASP A 481 -23.36 -37.25 21.56
CA ASP A 481 -21.92 -37.63 21.52
C ASP A 481 -21.81 -38.77 20.47
N SER A 482 -20.81 -38.79 19.56
CA SER A 482 -20.11 -40.01 19.12
C SER A 482 -18.98 -39.76 18.11
N ILE A 483 -17.83 -40.35 18.45
CA ILE A 483 -16.82 -40.99 17.57
C ILE A 483 -15.64 -40.11 17.12
N TRP A 484 -14.74 -39.97 18.10
CA TRP A 484 -13.30 -40.16 18.03
C TRP A 484 -12.77 -40.93 16.81
N GLN A 485 -11.85 -40.31 16.07
CA GLN A 485 -10.61 -40.97 15.67
C GLN A 485 -9.47 -39.96 15.63
N ALA A 486 -8.44 -40.29 16.40
CA ALA A 486 -7.18 -39.60 16.49
C ALA A 486 -6.32 -39.94 15.27
N ASP A 487 -5.57 -38.96 14.77
CA ASP A 487 -4.25 -39.19 14.20
C ASP A 487 -3.36 -37.99 14.52
N ASP A 488 -2.27 -38.31 15.22
CA ASP A 488 -1.11 -37.47 15.50
C ASP A 488 -0.46 -37.01 14.18
N PHE A 489 0.06 -35.77 14.13
CA PHE A 489 1.44 -35.47 13.68
C PHE A 489 1.73 -33.98 13.92
N GLY A 490 2.81 -33.73 14.67
CA GLY A 490 3.35 -32.40 14.91
C GLY A 490 4.01 -31.79 13.67
N ASN A 491 4.30 -30.49 13.78
CA ASN A 491 5.09 -29.69 12.85
C ASN A 491 4.47 -29.48 11.45
N SER A 492 3.87 -28.30 11.22
CA SER A 492 3.86 -27.71 9.88
C SER A 492 4.41 -26.29 9.94
N SER A 493 5.73 -26.25 9.80
CA SER A 493 6.50 -25.17 9.24
C SER A 493 5.92 -24.70 7.91
N ILE A 494 6.06 -23.39 7.71
CA ILE A 494 5.89 -22.66 6.45
C ILE A 494 6.61 -23.43 5.33
N PHE A 495 5.86 -23.96 4.37
CA PHE A 495 6.40 -24.33 3.07
C PHE A 495 6.32 -23.09 2.18
N TYR A 496 7.46 -22.43 1.99
CA TYR A 496 7.71 -21.75 0.73
C TYR A 496 7.87 -22.86 -0.31
N THR A 497 6.96 -22.95 -1.26
CA THR A 497 7.19 -23.76 -2.46
C THR A 497 8.25 -23.03 -3.28
N GLU A 498 9.47 -23.57 -3.25
CA GLU A 498 10.53 -23.27 -4.22
C GLU A 498 10.07 -23.73 -5.62
N ASP A 499 10.54 -22.99 -6.63
CA ASP A 499 10.44 -23.26 -8.06
C ASP A 499 9.05 -23.23 -8.72
N GLU A 500 8.46 -22.03 -8.79
CA GLU A 500 7.68 -21.66 -9.97
C GLU A 500 8.43 -20.56 -10.73
N GLU A 501 8.87 -20.86 -11.97
CA GLU A 501 9.36 -19.85 -12.91
C GLU A 501 8.31 -18.74 -13.09
N LEU A 502 8.53 -17.64 -12.38
CA LEU A 502 7.74 -16.41 -12.45
C LEU A 502 8.05 -15.71 -13.76
N CYS A 503 7.13 -15.78 -14.72
CA CYS A 503 7.21 -14.97 -15.93
C CYS A 503 6.85 -13.52 -15.58
N TRP A 504 7.85 -12.64 -15.60
CA TRP A 504 7.66 -11.20 -15.51
C TRP A 504 7.05 -10.69 -16.81
N ALA A 505 5.73 -10.65 -16.89
CA ALA A 505 5.06 -9.94 -17.97
C ALA A 505 4.84 -8.49 -17.56
N GLU A 506 5.39 -7.55 -18.33
CA GLU A 506 4.94 -6.15 -18.31
C GLU A 506 3.53 -6.09 -18.91
N LEU A 507 2.52 -6.40 -18.09
CA LEU A 507 1.14 -6.13 -18.46
C LEU A 507 0.89 -4.62 -18.29
N GLU A 508 0.53 -3.94 -19.38
CA GLU A 508 0.05 -2.56 -19.32
C GLU A 508 -1.22 -2.51 -18.45
N THR A 509 -1.03 -2.13 -17.20
CA THR A 509 -2.11 -2.08 -16.21
C THR A 509 -2.72 -0.71 -16.21
N SER A 510 -4.00 -0.65 -16.53
CA SER A 510 -4.80 0.55 -16.43
C SER A 510 -5.25 0.76 -14.98
N TRP A 511 -4.84 1.89 -14.39
CA TRP A 511 -5.18 2.27 -13.02
C TRP A 511 -6.47 3.07 -12.97
N GLY A 512 -7.34 2.75 -12.01
CA GLY A 512 -8.57 3.48 -11.73
C GLY A 512 -8.45 4.46 -10.56
N TRP A 513 -7.57 4.16 -9.60
CA TRP A 513 -7.39 4.93 -8.37
C TRP A 513 -5.94 4.86 -7.89
N VAL A 514 -5.45 5.95 -7.30
CA VAL A 514 -4.18 5.98 -6.54
C VAL A 514 -4.43 6.64 -5.20
N GLU A 515 -3.87 6.09 -4.14
CA GLU A 515 -4.00 6.62 -2.78
C GLU A 515 -2.64 6.75 -2.10
N ALA A 516 -2.29 8.00 -1.79
CA ALA A 516 -0.98 8.41 -1.31
C ALA A 516 -0.95 8.83 0.16
N GLY A 517 -2.07 8.84 0.88
CA GLY A 517 -2.13 9.32 2.27
C GLY A 517 -1.20 8.56 3.24
N ALA A 518 -0.86 7.30 2.93
CA ALA A 518 0.12 6.50 3.66
C ALA A 518 1.53 6.46 3.03
N CYS A 519 1.74 7.15 1.91
CA CYS A 519 3.00 7.16 1.15
C CYS A 519 3.78 8.44 1.45
N MET A 520 4.98 8.28 2.01
CA MET A 520 5.88 9.38 2.34
C MET A 520 7.12 9.27 1.46
N LEU A 521 7.08 9.99 0.33
CA LEU A 521 8.25 10.15 -0.53
C LEU A 521 9.08 11.36 -0.12
N ASP A 522 10.40 11.17 -0.07
CA ASP A 522 11.35 12.26 0.00
C ASP A 522 11.65 12.76 -1.43
N PRO A 523 11.34 14.03 -1.76
CA PRO A 523 11.65 14.58 -3.08
C PRO A 523 13.16 14.57 -3.41
N SER A 524 14.03 14.51 -2.41
CA SER A 524 15.49 14.44 -2.60
C SER A 524 16.00 13.02 -2.89
N GLN A 525 15.22 12.00 -2.54
CA GLN A 525 15.57 10.58 -2.69
C GLN A 525 14.38 9.81 -3.25
N LEU A 526 14.14 9.96 -4.55
CA LEU A 526 13.06 9.26 -5.22
C LEU A 526 13.40 7.78 -5.42
N PRO A 527 12.46 6.85 -5.18
CA PRO A 527 12.63 5.45 -5.50
C PRO A 527 12.90 5.21 -6.98
N ASN A 528 13.40 4.01 -7.30
CA ASN A 528 13.71 3.59 -8.66
C ASN A 528 12.48 3.43 -9.58
N TRP A 529 11.27 3.73 -9.11
CA TRP A 529 10.03 3.75 -9.91
C TRP A 529 10.02 4.78 -11.02
N PHE A 530 10.90 5.77 -10.94
CA PHE A 530 10.95 6.88 -11.89
C PHE A 530 12.21 6.84 -12.78
N ILE A 531 12.90 5.69 -12.82
CA ILE A 531 13.97 5.47 -13.79
C ILE A 531 13.30 5.46 -15.17
N GLU A 532 13.65 6.45 -15.99
CA GLU A 532 13.21 6.54 -17.36
C GLU A 532 13.77 5.32 -18.10
N ALA A 533 12.94 4.31 -18.34
CA ALA A 533 13.27 3.30 -19.33
C ALA A 533 13.58 4.05 -20.64
N ASN A 534 14.73 3.78 -21.25
CA ASN A 534 15.27 4.45 -22.45
C ASN A 534 14.29 4.52 -23.65
N THR A 535 13.11 3.92 -23.55
CA THR A 535 12.04 3.92 -24.54
C THR A 535 11.31 5.26 -24.67
N LEU A 536 11.23 6.11 -23.64
CA LEU A 536 10.52 7.40 -23.72
C LEU A 536 11.33 8.53 -24.37
N HIS A 537 12.66 8.47 -24.35
CA HIS A 537 13.49 9.44 -25.08
C HIS A 537 13.22 9.39 -26.59
N GLN A 538 12.96 8.22 -27.16
CA GLN A 538 12.64 8.10 -28.58
C GLN A 538 11.31 8.81 -28.95
N ALA A 539 10.29 8.71 -28.09
CA ALA A 539 8.99 9.34 -28.33
C ALA A 539 9.02 10.88 -28.22
N GLU A 540 9.81 11.46 -27.32
CA GLU A 540 10.02 12.92 -27.27
C GLU A 540 10.88 13.44 -28.42
N LEU A 541 11.84 12.63 -28.90
CA LEU A 541 12.70 12.96 -30.04
C LEU A 541 11.93 13.01 -31.37
N GLU A 542 10.82 12.27 -31.50
CA GLU A 542 10.00 12.19 -32.70
C GLU A 542 8.83 13.20 -32.74
N GLN A 543 8.70 14.08 -31.75
CA GLN A 543 7.57 15.00 -31.69
C GLN A 543 7.55 15.99 -32.87
N PRO A 544 6.38 16.24 -33.51
CA PRO A 544 6.29 17.06 -34.72
C PRO A 544 6.84 18.48 -34.56
N TRP A 545 6.61 19.12 -33.41
CA TRP A 545 7.12 20.46 -33.11
C TRP A 545 8.65 20.48 -33.06
N ARG A 546 9.27 19.42 -32.53
CA ARG A 546 10.73 19.29 -32.41
C ARG A 546 11.37 19.07 -33.78
N LEU A 547 10.78 18.20 -34.59
CA LEU A 547 11.19 17.98 -35.97
C LEU A 547 11.11 19.29 -36.78
N GLN A 548 10.06 20.09 -36.55
CA GLN A 548 9.89 21.39 -37.20
C GLN A 548 10.94 22.42 -36.75
N ILE A 549 11.30 22.46 -35.46
CA ILE A 549 12.39 23.31 -34.95
C ILE A 549 13.74 22.87 -35.53
N LEU A 550 14.01 21.56 -35.57
CA LEU A 550 15.24 21.01 -36.15
C LEU A 550 15.35 21.31 -37.64
N ASP A 551 14.26 21.20 -38.40
CA ASP A 551 14.22 21.56 -39.81
C ASP A 551 14.46 23.07 -40.02
N ASN A 552 13.84 23.91 -39.20
CA ASN A 552 14.08 25.36 -39.23
C ASN A 552 15.52 25.73 -38.86
N LEU A 553 16.15 25.01 -37.92
CA LEU A 553 17.55 25.19 -37.57
C LEU A 553 18.47 24.73 -38.70
N LYS A 554 18.21 23.55 -39.30
CA LYS A 554 18.96 23.04 -40.46
C LYS A 554 18.91 24.01 -41.64
N LYS A 555 17.77 24.64 -41.89
CA LYS A 555 17.60 25.69 -42.93
C LYS A 555 18.34 26.99 -42.64
N ARG A 556 18.67 27.26 -41.37
CA ARG A 556 19.43 28.45 -40.94
C ARG A 556 20.94 28.23 -40.94
N VAL A 557 21.40 26.99 -41.04
CA VAL A 557 22.83 26.68 -41.18
C VAL A 557 23.21 26.87 -42.65
N PRO A 558 24.13 27.78 -42.99
CA PRO A 558 24.61 27.92 -44.36
C PRO A 558 25.24 26.61 -44.84
N ALA A 559 25.13 26.33 -46.15
CA ALA A 559 25.60 25.10 -46.76
C ALA A 559 27.04 24.76 -46.34
N VAL A 560 27.29 23.46 -46.19
CA VAL A 560 28.49 22.76 -45.66
C VAL A 560 29.83 23.22 -46.24
N GLU A 561 29.82 24.00 -47.33
CA GLU A 561 31.02 24.52 -48.00
C GLU A 561 31.86 25.47 -47.15
N MET A 562 31.29 26.13 -46.13
CA MET A 562 32.05 27.03 -45.25
C MET A 562 33.06 26.31 -44.33
N TYR A 563 32.96 24.99 -44.18
CA TYR A 563 33.80 24.22 -43.24
C TYR A 563 34.65 23.14 -43.90
N ALA A 564 34.70 23.08 -45.24
CA ALA A 564 35.49 22.10 -45.99
C ALA A 564 37.01 22.15 -45.71
N HIS A 565 37.48 23.23 -45.08
CA HIS A 565 38.88 23.51 -44.78
C HIS A 565 39.26 23.10 -43.36
N TYR A 566 38.28 22.75 -42.53
CA TYR A 566 38.50 22.21 -41.20
C TYR A 566 38.52 20.68 -41.30
N PRO A 567 39.53 20.00 -40.73
CA PRO A 567 39.50 18.55 -40.62
C PRO A 567 38.23 18.15 -39.88
N THR A 568 37.57 17.09 -40.37
CA THR A 568 36.36 16.55 -39.75
C THR A 568 36.64 16.33 -38.27
N ALA A 569 35.82 16.94 -37.39
CA ALA A 569 35.95 16.68 -35.96
C ALA A 569 35.65 15.20 -35.73
N VAL A 570 36.70 14.42 -35.47
CA VAL A 570 36.58 13.03 -35.06
C VAL A 570 36.18 13.07 -33.60
N ASP A 571 34.91 12.77 -33.33
CA ASP A 571 34.43 12.54 -31.96
C ASP A 571 35.06 11.22 -31.49
N THR A 572 36.23 11.29 -30.85
CA THR A 572 36.86 10.12 -30.23
C THR A 572 36.19 9.89 -28.88
N THR A 573 35.05 9.21 -28.87
CA THR A 573 34.44 8.72 -27.63
C THR A 573 35.29 7.56 -27.09
N SER A 574 36.30 7.91 -26.28
CA SER A 574 37.06 6.94 -25.49
C SER A 574 36.51 6.90 -24.06
N TRP A 575 36.42 5.70 -23.48
CA TRP A 575 36.12 5.53 -22.06
C TRP A 575 37.01 4.45 -21.47
N MET A 576 37.24 4.53 -20.16
CA MET A 576 38.03 3.57 -19.41
C MET A 576 37.28 3.19 -18.14
N GLN A 577 37.12 1.89 -17.90
CA GLN A 577 36.58 1.34 -16.65
C GLN A 577 37.72 0.70 -15.87
N SER A 578 37.81 0.98 -14.57
CA SER A 578 38.84 0.45 -13.68
C SER A 578 38.20 -0.05 -12.39
N SER A 579 38.61 -1.23 -11.91
CA SER A 579 38.14 -1.75 -10.62
C SER A 579 39.18 -2.64 -9.95
N GLU A 580 39.09 -2.75 -8.63
CA GLU A 580 39.85 -3.72 -7.85
C GLU A 580 39.21 -5.11 -7.98
N ALA A 581 40.03 -6.10 -8.31
CA ALA A 581 39.62 -7.50 -8.41
C ALA A 581 40.76 -8.40 -7.94
N ARG A 582 40.52 -9.71 -7.88
CA ARG A 582 41.58 -10.70 -7.72
C ARG A 582 41.70 -11.54 -8.97
N VAL A 583 42.91 -11.69 -9.50
CA VAL A 583 43.18 -12.47 -10.70
C VAL A 583 43.89 -13.79 -10.38
N CYS A 584 43.50 -14.84 -11.08
CA CYS A 584 44.23 -16.10 -11.18
C CYS A 584 44.62 -16.33 -12.65
N LEU A 585 45.90 -16.14 -12.97
CA LEU A 585 46.47 -16.28 -14.32
C LEU A 585 46.79 -17.74 -14.69
N ASN A 586 46.83 -18.69 -13.74
CA ASN A 586 47.13 -20.10 -14.03
C ASN A 586 46.17 -21.04 -13.29
N PRO A 587 44.91 -21.18 -13.74
CA PRO A 587 43.91 -22.00 -13.05
C PRO A 587 44.13 -23.53 -13.18
N ALA A 588 45.08 -23.99 -14.00
CA ALA A 588 45.31 -25.41 -14.28
C ALA A 588 46.22 -26.15 -13.29
N ASN A 589 46.91 -25.44 -12.39
CA ASN A 589 47.74 -26.05 -11.34
C ASN A 589 46.96 -26.11 -10.02
N SER A 590 47.15 -27.18 -9.25
CA SER A 590 46.44 -27.55 -8.02
C SER A 590 46.65 -26.62 -6.80
N GLY A 591 46.88 -25.32 -7.05
CA GLY A 591 47.01 -24.25 -6.08
C GLY A 591 46.78 -22.89 -6.75
N SER A 592 45.59 -22.69 -7.32
CA SER A 592 45.19 -21.41 -7.93
C SER A 592 45.13 -20.30 -6.88
N VAL A 593 46.24 -19.56 -6.74
CA VAL A 593 46.34 -18.39 -5.87
C VAL A 593 45.75 -17.18 -6.59
N PHE A 594 44.77 -16.55 -5.94
CA PHE A 594 44.21 -15.27 -6.37
C PHE A 594 45.09 -14.14 -5.85
N ILE A 595 45.54 -13.26 -6.75
CA ILE A 595 46.39 -12.11 -6.44
C ILE A 595 45.54 -10.85 -6.63
N GLU A 596 45.61 -9.91 -5.69
CA GLU A 596 44.92 -8.62 -5.81
C GLU A 596 45.50 -7.80 -6.97
N CYS A 597 44.62 -7.29 -7.83
CA CYS A 597 44.98 -6.59 -9.05
C CYS A 597 43.97 -5.46 -9.34
N ILE A 598 44.39 -4.51 -10.17
CA ILE A 598 43.47 -3.52 -10.76
C ILE A 598 43.19 -3.97 -12.19
N LEU A 599 41.92 -4.23 -12.48
CA LEU A 599 41.44 -4.58 -13.82
C LEU A 599 41.00 -3.30 -14.52
N GLN A 600 41.56 -3.02 -15.69
CA GLN A 600 41.25 -1.87 -16.53
C GLN A 600 40.79 -2.32 -17.91
N LEU A 601 39.68 -1.78 -18.37
CA LEU A 601 39.18 -1.92 -19.74
C LEU A 601 39.13 -0.55 -20.38
N GLU A 602 39.96 -0.37 -21.41
CA GLU A 602 40.00 0.85 -22.22
C GLU A 602 39.32 0.58 -23.56
N TRP A 603 38.39 1.45 -23.94
CA TRP A 603 37.71 1.42 -25.23
C TRP A 603 38.00 2.70 -26.01
N VAL A 604 38.54 2.54 -27.21
CA VAL A 604 38.81 3.63 -28.15
C VAL A 604 38.26 3.25 -29.51
N HIS A 605 37.13 3.88 -29.88
CA HIS A 605 36.46 3.75 -31.18
C HIS A 605 35.97 2.33 -31.51
N THR A 606 36.86 1.44 -31.95
CA THR A 606 36.61 0.03 -32.29
C THR A 606 37.62 -0.91 -31.65
N ASN A 607 38.55 -0.40 -30.84
CA ASN A 607 39.61 -1.17 -30.20
C ASN A 607 39.39 -1.18 -28.70
N GLY A 608 39.31 -2.38 -28.13
CA GLY A 608 39.21 -2.60 -26.69
C GLY A 608 40.46 -3.28 -26.17
N VAL A 609 41.01 -2.80 -25.07
CA VAL A 609 42.20 -3.37 -24.43
C VAL A 609 41.89 -3.63 -22.96
N VAL A 610 42.15 -4.86 -22.50
CA VAL A 610 42.06 -5.24 -21.09
C VAL A 610 43.47 -5.29 -20.51
N THR A 611 43.70 -4.53 -19.45
CA THR A 611 44.97 -4.42 -18.74
C THR A 611 44.78 -4.84 -17.30
N ILE A 612 45.64 -5.74 -16.83
CA ILE A 612 45.69 -6.23 -15.45
C ILE A 612 46.93 -5.63 -14.81
N LEU A 613 46.75 -4.76 -13.84
CA LEU A 613 47.82 -4.08 -13.12
C LEU A 613 48.00 -4.69 -11.73
N ASN A 614 49.20 -4.52 -11.14
CA ASN A 614 49.41 -4.80 -9.72
C ASN A 614 48.53 -3.88 -8.84
N LEU A 615 48.35 -4.23 -7.55
CA LEU A 615 47.51 -3.47 -6.61
C LEU A 615 47.93 -1.99 -6.47
N GLU A 616 49.21 -1.68 -6.70
CA GLU A 616 49.75 -0.32 -6.65
C GLU A 616 49.55 0.47 -7.97
N GLY A 617 49.03 -0.17 -9.02
CA GLY A 617 48.86 0.43 -10.36
C GLY A 617 50.16 0.78 -11.09
N ALA A 618 51.32 0.38 -10.54
CA ALA A 618 52.64 0.75 -11.01
C ALA A 618 53.21 -0.19 -12.09
N ALA A 619 52.74 -1.44 -12.16
CA ALA A 619 53.25 -2.44 -13.11
C ALA A 619 52.12 -3.27 -13.75
N THR A 620 52.19 -3.43 -15.08
CA THR A 620 51.29 -4.30 -15.84
C THR A 620 51.64 -5.77 -15.62
N MET A 621 50.72 -6.52 -15.00
CA MET A 621 50.83 -7.97 -14.80
C MET A 621 50.52 -8.73 -16.09
N HIS A 622 49.49 -8.33 -16.82
CA HIS A 622 49.08 -8.94 -18.08
C HIS A 622 48.20 -7.99 -18.90
N GLN A 623 48.21 -8.10 -20.21
CA GLN A 623 47.43 -7.23 -21.10
C GLN A 623 47.08 -8.00 -22.37
N PHE A 624 45.83 -7.89 -22.82
CA PHE A 624 45.33 -8.53 -24.04
C PHE A 624 44.27 -7.66 -24.71
N SER A 625 44.11 -7.84 -26.02
CA SER A 625 43.06 -7.15 -26.77
C SER A 625 41.73 -7.86 -26.55
N VAL A 626 40.62 -7.12 -26.59
CA VAL A 626 39.27 -7.71 -26.54
C VAL A 626 39.00 -8.60 -27.76
N THR A 627 39.71 -8.39 -28.87
CA THR A 627 39.68 -9.30 -30.04
C THR A 627 40.19 -10.70 -29.75
N ASP A 628 40.99 -10.88 -28.69
CA ASP A 628 41.59 -12.16 -28.34
C ASP A 628 40.67 -13.00 -27.42
N ILE A 629 39.58 -12.40 -26.93
CA ILE A 629 38.59 -13.05 -26.07
C ILE A 629 37.65 -13.88 -26.92
N THR A 630 37.60 -15.19 -26.67
CA THR A 630 36.66 -16.08 -27.36
C THR A 630 35.47 -16.50 -26.51
N CYS A 631 35.62 -16.49 -25.18
CA CYS A 631 34.54 -16.82 -24.27
C CYS A 631 34.71 -16.09 -22.93
N VAL A 632 33.58 -15.63 -22.38
CA VAL A 632 33.46 -15.09 -21.03
C VAL A 632 32.40 -15.91 -20.30
N GLN A 633 32.81 -16.63 -19.26
CA GLN A 633 31.94 -17.55 -18.52
C GLN A 633 31.82 -17.13 -17.06
N CYS A 634 30.59 -17.03 -16.56
CA CYS A 634 30.34 -16.88 -15.12
C CYS A 634 30.65 -18.21 -14.40
N CYS A 635 31.54 -18.17 -13.42
CA CYS A 635 31.96 -19.33 -12.64
C CYS A 635 31.86 -19.07 -11.12
N SER A 636 30.86 -18.28 -10.73
CA SER A 636 30.58 -17.90 -9.35
C SER A 636 30.20 -19.11 -8.48
N GLU A 637 30.66 -19.08 -7.23
CA GLU A 637 30.26 -19.98 -6.14
C GLU A 637 29.54 -19.16 -5.06
N LEU A 638 28.81 -19.79 -4.13
CA LEU A 638 28.11 -19.07 -3.05
C LEU A 638 29.06 -18.11 -2.30
N GLY A 639 28.83 -16.81 -2.40
CA GLY A 639 29.64 -15.75 -1.77
C GLY A 639 30.98 -15.46 -2.46
N CYS A 640 31.26 -16.03 -3.63
CA CYS A 640 32.47 -15.81 -4.43
C CYS A 640 32.10 -15.48 -5.89
N PRO A 641 31.82 -14.20 -6.22
CA PRO A 641 31.51 -13.80 -7.59
C PRO A 641 32.75 -13.93 -8.47
N ARG A 642 32.68 -14.78 -9.50
CA ARG A 642 33.83 -15.11 -10.36
C ARG A 642 33.49 -15.12 -11.84
N LEU A 643 34.40 -14.58 -12.64
CA LEU A 643 34.33 -14.53 -14.10
C LEU A 643 35.57 -15.18 -14.72
N ALA A 644 35.39 -16.10 -15.65
CA ALA A 644 36.47 -16.69 -16.44
C ALA A 644 36.48 -16.08 -17.84
N VAL A 645 37.65 -15.62 -18.29
CA VAL A 645 37.90 -15.09 -19.64
C VAL A 645 38.85 -16.04 -20.35
N HIS A 646 38.46 -16.51 -21.53
CA HIS A 646 39.24 -17.45 -22.33
C HIS A 646 39.88 -16.74 -23.53
N THR A 647 41.21 -16.84 -23.61
CA THR A 647 42.05 -16.25 -24.65
C THR A 647 42.90 -17.37 -25.30
N PRO A 648 42.32 -18.21 -26.17
CA PRO A 648 42.97 -19.44 -26.67
C PRO A 648 44.23 -19.17 -27.50
N HIS A 649 44.38 -17.95 -28.00
CA HIS A 649 45.52 -17.53 -28.83
C HIS A 649 46.65 -16.87 -28.04
N LEU A 650 46.44 -16.56 -26.75
CA LEU A 650 47.42 -15.90 -25.88
C LEU A 650 47.52 -16.61 -24.52
N PRO A 651 48.71 -17.09 -24.12
CA PRO A 651 48.90 -17.61 -22.77
C PRO A 651 48.90 -16.45 -21.76
N PRO A 652 48.19 -16.59 -20.63
CA PRO A 652 47.44 -17.76 -20.18
C PRO A 652 46.08 -17.93 -20.87
N TYR A 653 45.77 -19.16 -21.29
CA TYR A 653 44.59 -19.48 -22.09
C TYR A 653 43.25 -19.30 -21.36
N CYS A 654 43.26 -19.19 -20.03
CA CYS A 654 42.10 -18.94 -19.19
C CYS A 654 42.52 -18.09 -17.99
N ILE A 655 41.87 -16.94 -17.84
CA ILE A 655 42.10 -15.98 -16.75
C ILE A 655 40.83 -15.95 -15.90
N LYS A 656 40.95 -16.15 -14.59
CA LYS A 656 39.81 -16.04 -13.67
C LYS A 656 39.92 -14.77 -12.83
N PHE A 657 38.84 -14.01 -12.79
CA PHE A 657 38.66 -12.85 -11.94
C PHE A 657 37.69 -13.19 -10.80
N GLN A 658 37.99 -12.71 -9.60
CA GLN A 658 37.10 -12.72 -8.46
C GLN A 658 36.84 -11.27 -8.03
N PHE A 659 35.56 -10.92 -7.91
CA PHE A 659 35.12 -9.57 -7.55
C PHE A 659 34.71 -9.50 -6.07
N SER A 660 34.50 -8.29 -5.55
CA SER A 660 34.07 -8.10 -4.16
C SER A 660 32.56 -8.24 -3.96
N SER A 661 31.76 -8.12 -5.03
CA SER A 661 30.30 -8.23 -5.01
C SER A 661 29.74 -8.75 -6.34
N ASP A 662 28.53 -9.32 -6.32
CA ASP A 662 27.82 -9.76 -7.53
C ASP A 662 27.50 -8.58 -8.47
N SER A 663 27.25 -7.39 -7.91
CA SER A 663 27.04 -6.17 -8.69
C SER A 663 28.27 -5.79 -9.54
N GLN A 664 29.48 -5.92 -8.99
CA GLN A 664 30.71 -5.65 -9.75
C GLN A 664 30.91 -6.69 -10.86
N LEU A 665 30.62 -7.97 -10.58
CA LEU A 665 30.67 -9.03 -11.58
C LEU A 665 29.73 -8.74 -12.77
N GLU A 666 28.47 -8.40 -12.49
CA GLU A 666 27.46 -8.09 -13.52
C GLU A 666 27.84 -6.87 -14.36
N GLU A 667 28.38 -5.82 -13.72
CA GLU A 667 28.88 -4.62 -14.40
C GLU A 667 30.03 -4.98 -15.38
N TRP A 668 31.02 -5.73 -14.91
CA TRP A 668 32.15 -6.16 -15.75
C TRP A 668 31.75 -7.12 -16.87
N GLN A 669 30.83 -8.04 -16.58
CA GLN A 669 30.26 -8.92 -17.60
C GLN A 669 29.54 -8.10 -18.68
N THR A 670 28.76 -7.10 -18.30
CA THR A 670 28.05 -6.21 -19.23
C THR A 670 29.02 -5.40 -20.09
N HIS A 671 30.06 -4.81 -19.51
CA HIS A 671 31.06 -4.05 -20.25
C HIS A 671 31.86 -4.91 -21.23
N LEU A 672 32.29 -6.10 -20.82
CA LEU A 672 33.01 -7.03 -21.70
C LEU A 672 32.11 -7.50 -22.86
N ILE A 673 30.85 -7.84 -22.59
CA ILE A 673 29.88 -8.22 -23.64
C ILE A 673 29.66 -7.06 -24.61
N PHE A 674 29.45 -5.85 -24.09
CA PHE A 674 29.25 -4.65 -24.92
C PHE A 674 30.44 -4.43 -25.86
N VAL A 675 31.67 -4.41 -25.31
CA VAL A 675 32.88 -4.18 -26.10
C VAL A 675 33.13 -5.31 -27.09
N CYS A 676 33.00 -6.58 -26.69
CA CYS A 676 33.12 -7.73 -27.59
C CYS A 676 32.10 -7.67 -28.74
N GLY A 677 30.84 -7.28 -28.45
CA GLY A 677 29.78 -7.15 -29.43
C GLY A 677 30.06 -6.06 -30.47
N GLN A 678 30.60 -4.92 -30.04
CA GLN A 678 31.00 -3.83 -30.95
C GLN A 678 32.18 -4.24 -31.84
N VAL A 679 33.20 -4.91 -31.30
CA VAL A 679 34.38 -5.37 -32.06
C VAL A 679 33.99 -6.40 -33.13
N HIS A 680 33.13 -7.36 -32.78
CA HIS A 680 32.78 -8.47 -33.67
C HIS A 680 31.54 -8.21 -34.54
N SER A 681 30.91 -7.03 -34.42
CA SER A 681 29.68 -6.66 -35.16
C SER A 681 28.53 -7.67 -34.99
N ILE A 682 28.37 -8.22 -33.78
CA ILE A 682 27.34 -9.22 -33.47
C ILE A 682 26.40 -8.66 -32.40
N ALA A 683 25.08 -8.73 -32.67
CA ALA A 683 24.03 -8.34 -31.74
C ALA A 683 23.38 -9.59 -31.12
N GLY A 684 23.61 -9.82 -29.83
CA GLY A 684 23.03 -10.91 -29.06
C GLY A 684 23.81 -11.18 -27.77
N ASN A 685 23.14 -11.75 -26.75
CA ASN A 685 23.84 -12.28 -25.57
C ASN A 685 24.70 -13.46 -26.02
N PHE A 686 26.01 -13.27 -26.11
CA PHE A 686 26.93 -14.37 -26.36
C PHE A 686 26.90 -15.34 -25.19
N ILE A 687 26.37 -16.53 -25.44
CA ILE A 687 26.81 -17.77 -24.80
C ILE A 687 27.66 -18.46 -25.87
N ILE A 688 28.99 -18.33 -25.79
CA ILE A 688 29.86 -19.30 -26.45
C ILE A 688 30.12 -20.37 -25.41
N ALA A 689 29.76 -21.59 -25.80
CA ALA A 689 29.70 -22.84 -25.02
C ALA A 689 30.78 -23.02 -23.94
#